data_AF-A0AA88KL22-F1
#
_entry.id   AF-A0AA88KL22-F1
#
_cell.length_a   1.000
_cell.length_b   1.000
_cell.length_c   1.000
_cell.angle_alpha   90.00
_cell.angle_beta   90.00
_cell.angle_gamma   90.00
#
_symmetry.space_group_name_H-M   'P 1'
#
loop_
_entity.id
_entity.type
_entity.pdbx_description
1 polymer ?
#
loop_
_entity_poly.entity_id
_entity_poly.type
_entity_poly.pdbx_seq_one_letter_code
_entity_poly.pdbx_strand_id
1 'polypeptide(L)'
;MKANVYQTGSRVYGTAQPNADYDFFVIISDDDYQQLDNHYRNKRKNSNVSLDKTTTLRHSAFNNQWYYSGITFEEGQYDASKNEDSFFGDGFIEGYQCLFLSYPIANEIAELNVNLYKYSTFKTKLDENWLQALMCIYLPLQHVWKLDFPNLHTETKIYFRKLIVSVVGEAGKHFQMARRKWNSFNNSAQDSRNDSNISNYQERKYIAHTFRDLLFGKQIATYLKIIDYTEANAIYYEIMSSFPNDTSWSTFEKKYYPRYQLLKDQFNAITKKDDIVSDEEFKLNGSFTLALLRKLNGDIPTFLDQLRLYFSIESHTWMENGVYYVYVKGVDESPSYSKIVQEVFHGMVLCKQQSENVSNEIACQILCKPPNKIIPYSNAFSYKVSNWKSSIVFERYTNSVMVHLFFDIFSKKWMICSENSFNGQEEFNGCNESIRDIFWNFLNRNNSRASSHEKLSHFPISSFQQNSPTSLTFDISPNLFTNGLCSDINEKPMPIVTLLSSYNDIANLASYFTPAQTATRKSFVFSKIVEDHDFIEFSFDNISEVKAYANTCDPFYVKECIVWDGNGFESVPCPQYESLEYLIENIQLINEKSQRIDSNEISQTSELLLIHMIEISRVCILSESTTEKVRKLIQGSKFETLFENVLHKLSRFCECLTEIYWNVEKASNGDLKKFNEKLAEVNFQDYFTDISGINFVKNLLLSQIKKVKTNMPKSSQAIHLSLAERLNLSPAKQMFKCVCSFRNR
;
A
#
# COMPACT_ATOMS: atom_id res chain seq x y z
N MET A 1 -21.73 23.00 15.86
CA MET A 1 -20.55 22.20 15.47
C MET A 1 -20.07 21.36 16.65
N LYS A 2 -20.07 20.04 16.51
CA LYS A 2 -19.43 19.14 17.47
C LYS A 2 -17.93 19.12 17.18
N ALA A 3 -17.10 19.21 18.22
CA ALA A 3 -15.65 19.27 18.07
C ALA A 3 -14.88 18.69 19.27
N ASN A 4 -13.73 18.07 18.99
CA ASN A 4 -12.63 17.95 19.95
C ASN A 4 -11.60 19.04 19.67
N VAL A 5 -11.10 19.69 20.72
CA VAL A 5 -10.09 20.74 20.63
C VAL A 5 -8.95 20.41 21.59
N TYR A 6 -7.79 20.15 21.02
CA TYR A 6 -6.58 19.77 21.74
C TYR A 6 -5.54 20.87 21.59
N GLN A 7 -5.05 21.42 22.70
CA GLN A 7 -3.85 22.27 22.68
C GLN A 7 -2.65 21.36 22.48
N THR A 8 -1.76 21.69 21.54
CA THR A 8 -0.54 20.93 21.25
C THR A 8 0.67 21.87 21.26
N GLY A 9 1.84 21.35 20.86
CA GLY A 9 3.02 22.18 20.64
C GLY A 9 3.79 22.56 21.91
N SER A 10 4.59 23.61 21.80
CA SER A 10 5.61 23.98 22.81
C SER A 10 5.05 24.23 24.21
N ARG A 11 3.79 24.69 24.30
CA ARG A 11 3.09 24.96 25.57
C ARG A 11 2.75 23.68 26.31
N VAL A 12 2.38 22.62 25.60
CA VAL A 12 2.16 21.28 26.20
C VAL A 12 3.47 20.67 26.67
N TYR A 13 4.53 20.83 25.88
CA TYR A 13 5.83 20.24 26.20
C TYR A 13 6.58 21.01 27.30
N GLY A 14 6.10 22.20 27.70
CA GLY A 14 6.78 23.06 28.66
C GLY A 14 8.03 23.76 28.09
N THR A 15 8.13 23.92 26.77
CA THR A 15 9.25 24.61 26.09
C THR A 15 8.86 25.94 25.46
N ALA A 16 7.63 26.41 25.70
CA ALA A 16 7.13 27.68 25.18
C ALA A 16 7.85 28.88 25.80
N GLN A 17 8.20 29.84 24.94
CA GLN A 17 8.54 31.20 25.36
C GLN A 17 7.24 32.01 25.57
N PRO A 18 7.28 33.17 26.26
CA PRO A 18 6.09 33.99 26.47
C PRO A 18 5.33 34.31 25.18
N ASN A 19 6.08 34.61 24.11
CA ASN A 19 5.58 34.94 22.77
C ASN A 19 5.41 33.73 21.84
N ALA A 20 5.44 32.50 22.35
CA ALA A 20 5.22 31.32 21.53
C ALA A 20 3.76 31.26 21.03
N ASP A 21 3.60 30.78 19.80
CA ASP A 21 2.32 30.48 19.19
C ASP A 21 1.53 29.42 19.97
N TYR A 22 0.23 29.36 19.70
CA TYR A 22 -0.65 28.32 20.19
C TYR A 22 -0.94 27.32 19.06
N ASP A 23 -0.42 26.10 19.19
CA ASP A 23 -0.76 25.02 18.28
C ASP A 23 -2.03 24.30 18.78
N PHE A 24 -2.94 23.99 17.86
CA PHE A 24 -4.15 23.22 18.13
C PHE A 24 -4.35 22.10 17.12
N PHE A 25 -4.95 21.01 17.59
CA PHE A 25 -5.63 20.02 16.76
C PHE A 25 -7.12 20.13 17.02
N VAL A 26 -7.89 20.35 15.96
CA VAL A 26 -9.35 20.47 16.02
C VAL A 26 -9.95 19.38 15.16
N ILE A 27 -10.80 18.55 15.76
CA ILE A 27 -11.49 17.46 15.07
C ILE A 27 -12.97 17.81 15.07
N ILE A 28 -13.61 17.84 13.91
CA ILE A 28 -15.04 18.15 13.77
C ILE A 28 -15.78 17.03 13.07
N SER A 29 -17.11 17.01 13.20
CA SER A 29 -17.92 16.00 12.51
C SER A 29 -17.75 16.09 10.99
N ASP A 30 -17.96 14.96 10.32
CA ASP A 30 -17.85 14.87 8.86
C ASP A 30 -18.76 15.88 8.13
N ASP A 31 -19.99 16.02 8.60
CA ASP A 31 -20.98 16.95 8.06
C ASP A 31 -20.59 18.41 8.31
N ASP A 32 -20.14 18.73 9.54
CA ASP A 32 -19.68 20.08 9.88
C ASP A 32 -18.46 20.47 9.02
N TYR A 33 -17.54 19.53 8.77
CA TYR A 33 -16.39 19.76 7.91
C TYR A 33 -16.80 20.05 6.47
N GLN A 34 -17.72 19.26 5.91
CA GLN A 34 -18.23 19.48 4.56
C GLN A 34 -18.96 20.83 4.44
N GLN A 35 -19.76 21.21 5.44
CA GLN A 35 -20.42 22.52 5.46
C GLN A 35 -19.40 23.67 5.48
N LEU A 36 -18.34 23.53 6.29
CA LEU A 36 -17.25 24.51 6.37
C LEU A 36 -16.51 24.62 5.03
N ASP A 37 -16.09 23.50 4.46
CA ASP A 37 -15.37 23.46 3.18
C ASP A 37 -16.24 24.04 2.05
N ASN A 38 -17.52 23.69 1.99
CA ASN A 38 -18.48 24.25 1.04
C ASN A 38 -18.66 25.76 1.21
N HIS A 39 -18.77 26.25 2.44
CA HIS A 39 -18.86 27.68 2.73
C HIS A 39 -17.66 28.43 2.17
N TYR A 40 -16.43 27.94 2.41
CA TYR A 40 -15.22 28.60 1.92
C TYR A 40 -15.04 28.48 0.40
N ARG A 41 -15.36 27.33 -0.19
CA ARG A 41 -15.38 27.17 -1.66
C ARG A 41 -16.35 28.14 -2.32
N ASN A 42 -17.54 28.32 -1.75
CA ASN A 42 -18.54 29.25 -2.28
C ASN A 42 -18.12 30.71 -2.10
N LYS A 43 -17.57 31.07 -0.94
CA LYS A 43 -17.05 32.42 -0.70
C LYS A 43 -15.96 32.79 -1.69
N ARG A 44 -15.08 31.85 -2.06
CA ARG A 44 -14.06 32.02 -3.10
C ARG A 44 -14.63 32.21 -4.50
N LYS A 45 -15.62 31.39 -4.88
CA LYS A 45 -16.31 31.54 -6.17
C LYS A 45 -17.00 32.89 -6.29
N ASN A 46 -17.56 33.38 -5.19
CA ASN A 46 -18.27 34.66 -5.14
C ASN A 46 -17.33 35.86 -5.00
N SER A 47 -16.07 35.66 -4.55
CA SER A 47 -15.07 36.72 -4.43
C SER A 47 -14.32 37.00 -5.73
N ASN A 48 -14.98 36.88 -6.90
CA ASN A 48 -14.53 37.45 -8.19
C ASN A 48 -14.43 39.00 -8.17
N VAL A 49 -14.30 39.61 -7.00
CA VAL A 49 -13.89 40.99 -6.84
C VAL A 49 -12.47 41.05 -7.38
N SER A 50 -12.29 41.74 -8.52
CA SER A 50 -10.98 41.99 -9.10
C SER A 50 -10.05 42.45 -7.98
N LEU A 51 -8.92 41.76 -7.82
CA LEU A 51 -7.89 42.13 -6.87
C LEU A 51 -7.33 43.48 -7.31
N ASP A 52 -8.03 44.55 -6.93
CA ASP A 52 -7.68 45.90 -7.33
C ASP A 52 -6.38 46.25 -6.59
N LYS A 53 -5.31 46.43 -7.35
CA LYS A 53 -3.91 46.42 -6.88
C LYS A 53 -3.54 47.58 -5.93
N THR A 54 -4.49 48.37 -5.47
CA THR A 54 -4.23 49.76 -5.08
C THR A 54 -4.43 50.12 -3.61
N THR A 55 -4.79 49.21 -2.70
CA THR A 55 -4.82 49.56 -1.27
C THR A 55 -4.21 48.50 -0.35
N THR A 56 -2.93 48.67 -0.07
CA THR A 56 -2.08 47.96 0.90
C THR A 56 -2.41 48.30 2.37
N LEU A 57 -3.67 48.50 2.74
CA LEU A 57 -4.07 48.64 4.15
C LEU A 57 -4.46 47.27 4.71
N ARG A 58 -3.43 46.51 5.11
CA ARG A 58 -3.48 45.20 5.78
C ARG A 58 -4.04 45.26 7.22
N HIS A 59 -5.21 45.86 7.42
CA HIS A 59 -5.80 46.06 8.77
C HIS A 59 -7.23 45.52 8.94
N SER A 60 -7.63 44.45 8.24
CA SER A 60 -8.81 43.68 8.67
C SER A 60 -8.37 42.62 9.69
N ALA A 61 -9.00 42.64 10.87
CA ALA A 61 -8.65 41.85 12.06
C ALA A 61 -8.79 40.31 11.92
N PHE A 62 -8.99 39.80 10.70
CA PHE A 62 -9.03 38.38 10.36
C PHE A 62 -8.21 38.15 9.10
N ASN A 63 -6.88 38.12 9.26
CA ASN A 63 -5.98 37.74 8.19
C ASN A 63 -5.97 36.21 8.06
N ASN A 64 -7.12 35.63 7.67
CA ASN A 64 -7.28 34.18 7.55
C ASN A 64 -6.59 33.71 6.28
N GLN A 65 -5.30 33.38 6.36
CA GLN A 65 -4.60 32.70 5.27
C GLN A 65 -4.95 31.21 5.31
N TRP A 66 -5.86 30.82 4.42
CA TRP A 66 -6.19 29.42 4.16
C TRP A 66 -5.08 28.80 3.34
N TYR A 67 -4.11 28.18 4.00
CA TYR A 67 -3.12 27.36 3.33
C TYR A 67 -3.80 26.07 2.90
N TYR A 68 -4.20 26.02 1.63
CA TYR A 68 -4.33 24.73 0.98
C TYR A 68 -2.90 24.23 0.75
N SER A 69 -2.60 23.03 1.25
CA SER A 69 -1.39 22.31 0.87
C SER A 69 -1.39 22.17 -0.65
N GLY A 70 -0.64 23.06 -1.34
CA GLY A 70 -0.44 22.99 -2.78
C GLY A 70 -0.83 24.20 -3.64
N ILE A 71 -1.25 25.35 -3.08
CA ILE A 71 -1.48 26.57 -3.89
C ILE A 71 -0.82 27.77 -3.22
N THR A 72 0.40 28.12 -3.64
CA THR A 72 1.01 29.42 -3.32
C THR A 72 0.43 30.50 -4.22
N PHE A 73 -0.22 31.52 -3.64
CA PHE A 73 -0.68 32.71 -4.36
C PHE A 73 0.45 33.73 -4.49
N GLU A 74 1.37 33.48 -5.41
CA GLU A 74 2.15 34.56 -6.02
C GLU A 74 1.65 34.70 -7.47
N GLU A 75 1.09 35.87 -7.79
CA GLU A 75 0.78 36.33 -9.16
C GLU A 75 -0.41 35.72 -9.92
N GLY A 76 -1.35 35.04 -9.26
CA GLY A 76 -2.62 34.66 -9.91
C GLY A 76 -2.51 33.67 -11.08
N GLN A 77 -1.34 33.07 -11.27
CA GLN A 77 -1.16 31.90 -12.12
C GLN A 77 -0.97 30.66 -11.24
N TYR A 78 -1.79 29.64 -11.53
CA TYR A 78 -1.63 28.32 -10.93
C TYR A 78 -0.34 27.69 -11.46
N ASP A 79 0.75 27.81 -10.70
CA ASP A 79 2.02 27.15 -11.02
C ASP A 79 1.98 25.68 -10.55
N ALA A 80 1.51 24.79 -11.43
CA ALA A 80 1.45 23.36 -11.19
C ALA A 80 2.83 22.75 -10.86
N SER A 81 3.94 23.42 -11.18
CA SER A 81 5.29 22.89 -10.95
C SER A 81 5.75 22.96 -9.49
N LYS A 82 5.19 23.88 -8.68
CA LYS A 82 5.51 24.01 -7.24
C LYS A 82 4.80 23.01 -6.34
N ASN A 83 3.83 22.26 -6.88
CA ASN A 83 3.13 21.19 -6.14
C ASN A 83 4.01 19.97 -5.88
N GLU A 84 5.12 19.80 -6.62
CA GLU A 84 5.99 18.63 -6.52
C GLU A 84 7.08 18.76 -5.43
N ASP A 85 7.41 19.97 -4.97
CA ASP A 85 8.51 20.22 -4.01
C ASP A 85 8.08 20.27 -2.55
N SER A 86 6.77 20.21 -2.29
CA SER A 86 6.24 19.88 -0.98
C SER A 86 6.61 18.43 -0.66
N PHE A 87 7.64 18.21 0.15
CA PHE A 87 8.02 16.87 0.61
C PHE A 87 6.96 16.20 1.51
N PHE A 88 5.92 16.95 1.88
CA PHE A 88 4.60 16.39 2.05
C PHE A 88 4.02 16.24 0.64
N GLY A 89 4.20 15.08 -0.01
CA GLY A 89 3.48 14.73 -1.25
C GLY A 89 1.97 14.59 -1.03
N ASP A 90 1.44 15.40 -0.12
CA ASP A 90 0.08 15.50 0.33
C ASP A 90 -0.60 16.48 -0.62
N GLY A 91 -0.70 16.06 -1.89
CA GLY A 91 -1.78 16.54 -2.72
C GLY A 91 -3.05 16.42 -1.88
N PHE A 92 -3.74 17.53 -1.65
CA PHE A 92 -5.04 17.62 -0.95
C PHE A 92 -5.34 16.39 -0.05
N ILE A 93 -4.83 16.35 1.18
CA ILE A 93 -5.33 15.33 2.12
C ILE A 93 -6.79 15.65 2.37
N GLU A 94 -7.67 14.83 1.82
CA GLU A 94 -9.10 14.98 2.01
C GLU A 94 -9.43 14.92 3.51
N GLY A 95 -10.12 15.95 3.99
CA GLY A 95 -10.47 16.06 5.41
C GLY A 95 -9.37 16.61 6.33
N TYR A 96 -8.36 17.31 5.80
CA TYR A 96 -7.35 18.03 6.59
C TYR A 96 -7.10 19.46 6.09
N GLN A 97 -6.99 20.42 7.01
CA GLN A 97 -6.68 21.83 6.75
C GLN A 97 -5.77 22.42 7.84
N CYS A 98 -4.91 23.37 7.47
CA CYS A 98 -4.10 24.13 8.40
C CYS A 98 -4.48 25.61 8.34
N LEU A 99 -4.79 26.20 9.49
CA LEU A 99 -5.24 27.59 9.63
C LEU A 99 -4.28 28.35 10.53
N PHE A 100 -3.73 29.45 10.02
CA PHE A 100 -2.96 30.39 10.82
C PHE A 100 -3.82 31.61 11.11
N LEU A 101 -4.03 31.90 12.38
CA LEU A 101 -4.84 33.03 12.85
C LEU A 101 -3.96 33.93 13.72
N SER A 102 -3.94 35.22 13.44
CA SER A 102 -3.29 36.23 14.29
C SER A 102 -4.38 37.08 14.91
N TYR A 103 -4.42 37.14 16.24
CA TYR A 103 -5.43 37.90 16.99
C TYR A 103 -4.75 38.88 17.95
N PRO A 104 -5.09 40.18 17.90
CA PRO A 104 -4.55 41.17 18.84
C PRO A 104 -5.17 40.98 20.23
N ILE A 105 -4.33 40.74 21.24
CA ILE A 105 -4.72 40.68 22.65
C ILE A 105 -4.03 41.83 23.38
N ALA A 106 -4.79 42.87 23.72
CA ALA A 106 -4.26 44.12 24.27
C ALA A 106 -3.15 44.73 23.40
N ASN A 107 -1.88 44.62 23.82
CA ASN A 107 -0.70 45.15 23.13
C ASN A 107 0.17 44.07 22.46
N GLU A 108 -0.28 42.81 22.46
CA GLU A 108 0.42 41.67 21.86
C GLU A 108 -0.40 41.04 20.73
N ILE A 109 0.27 40.34 19.82
CA ILE A 109 -0.39 39.54 18.78
C ILE A 109 -0.24 38.07 19.20
N ALA A 110 -1.37 37.42 19.49
CA ALA A 110 -1.41 35.99 19.69
C ALA A 110 -1.51 35.30 18.32
N GLU A 111 -0.58 34.40 18.05
CA GLU A 111 -0.60 33.56 16.86
C GLU A 111 -1.16 32.17 17.22
N LEU A 112 -2.12 31.70 16.43
CA LEU A 112 -2.73 30.40 16.57
C LEU A 112 -2.50 29.60 15.28
N ASN A 113 -2.03 28.38 15.43
CA ASN A 113 -1.83 27.41 14.37
C ASN A 113 -2.78 26.24 14.59
N VAL A 114 -3.83 26.14 13.76
CA VAL A 114 -4.91 25.17 13.93
C VAL A 114 -4.85 24.12 12.83
N ASN A 115 -4.61 22.87 13.23
CA ASN A 115 -4.70 21.69 12.38
C ASN A 115 -6.12 21.13 12.48
N LEU A 116 -6.95 21.39 11.47
CA LEU A 116 -8.35 20.98 11.42
C LEU A 116 -8.49 19.66 10.67
N TYR A 117 -9.16 18.69 11.32
CA TYR A 117 -9.44 17.37 10.76
C TYR A 117 -10.94 17.07 10.73
N LYS A 118 -11.35 16.39 9.67
CA LYS A 118 -12.58 15.61 9.61
C LYS A 118 -12.48 14.43 10.59
N TYR A 119 -13.58 14.09 11.27
CA TYR A 119 -13.63 13.00 12.24
C TYR A 119 -13.14 11.67 11.63
N SER A 120 -13.67 11.28 10.46
CA SER A 120 -13.27 10.03 9.81
C SER A 120 -11.77 10.01 9.48
N THR A 121 -11.22 11.10 8.95
CA THR A 121 -9.79 11.22 8.63
C THR A 121 -8.93 11.10 9.89
N PHE A 122 -9.29 11.76 10.99
CA PHE A 122 -8.56 11.65 12.25
C PHE A 122 -8.65 10.25 12.86
N LYS A 123 -9.83 9.60 12.77
CA LYS A 123 -10.02 8.22 13.21
C LYS A 123 -9.12 7.25 12.43
N THR A 124 -9.05 7.37 11.10
CA THR A 124 -8.13 6.58 10.28
C THR A 124 -6.68 6.80 10.73
N LYS A 125 -6.28 8.04 11.01
CA LYS A 125 -4.92 8.32 11.52
C LYS A 125 -4.64 7.69 12.89
N LEU A 126 -5.63 7.63 13.78
CA LEU A 126 -5.52 6.90 15.05
C LEU A 126 -5.39 5.39 14.84
N ASP A 127 -6.18 4.84 13.91
CA ASP A 127 -6.16 3.42 13.55
C ASP A 127 -4.85 3.01 12.87
N GLU A 128 -4.21 3.95 12.18
CA GLU A 128 -2.83 3.87 11.66
C GLU A 128 -1.76 4.07 12.75
N ASN A 129 -2.16 4.34 14.00
CA ASN A 129 -1.28 4.73 15.11
C ASN A 129 -0.31 5.85 14.74
N TRP A 130 -0.80 6.82 13.96
CA TRP A 130 -0.04 8.00 13.60
C TRP A 130 0.32 8.77 14.87
N LEU A 131 1.63 8.97 15.08
CA LEU A 131 2.19 9.44 16.34
C LEU A 131 1.57 10.76 16.79
N GLN A 132 1.37 11.72 15.88
CA GLN A 132 0.82 13.03 16.20
C GLN A 132 -0.65 12.93 16.66
N ALA A 133 -1.44 12.04 16.08
CA ALA A 133 -2.81 11.78 16.56
C ALA A 133 -2.81 11.12 17.94
N LEU A 134 -1.91 10.15 18.16
CA LEU A 134 -1.72 9.54 19.49
C LEU A 134 -1.28 10.55 20.54
N MET A 135 -0.37 11.47 20.19
CA MET A 135 0.05 12.57 21.04
C MET A 135 -1.10 13.50 21.42
N CYS A 136 -2.14 13.61 20.60
CA CYS A 136 -3.33 14.41 20.92
C CYS A 136 -4.28 13.69 21.89
N ILE A 137 -4.60 12.42 21.62
CA ILE A 137 -5.53 11.68 22.48
C ILE A 137 -4.93 11.33 23.85
N TYR A 138 -3.61 11.30 24.00
CA TYR A 138 -2.96 11.07 25.29
C TYR A 138 -2.63 12.34 26.06
N LEU A 139 -3.12 13.51 25.62
CA LEU A 139 -2.88 14.76 26.31
C LEU A 139 -3.44 14.74 27.74
N PRO A 140 -2.74 15.39 28.70
CA PRO A 140 -3.31 15.71 30.00
C PRO A 140 -4.59 16.54 29.84
N LEU A 141 -5.59 16.31 30.71
CA LEU A 141 -6.91 16.95 30.62
C LEU A 141 -6.85 18.47 30.56
N GLN A 142 -5.87 19.12 31.22
CA GLN A 142 -5.72 20.59 31.15
C GLN A 142 -5.40 21.13 29.75
N HIS A 143 -4.96 20.27 28.81
CA HIS A 143 -4.70 20.62 27.42
C HIS A 143 -5.82 20.16 26.47
N VAL A 144 -6.89 19.55 27.00
CA VAL A 144 -8.08 19.16 26.23
C VAL A 144 -9.18 20.20 26.47
N TRP A 145 -9.33 21.14 25.54
CA TRP A 145 -10.27 22.26 25.68
C TRP A 145 -11.71 21.86 25.39
N LYS A 146 -11.91 20.85 24.54
CA LYS A 146 -13.24 20.31 24.21
C LYS A 146 -13.15 18.85 23.79
N LEU A 147 -14.15 18.03 24.16
CA LEU A 147 -14.18 16.59 23.91
C LEU A 147 -15.60 16.07 23.58
N ASP A 148 -16.13 16.44 22.42
CA ASP A 148 -17.44 15.95 21.94
C ASP A 148 -17.39 14.51 21.36
N PHE A 149 -16.20 13.98 21.08
CA PHE A 149 -15.93 12.62 20.58
C PHE A 149 -15.04 11.83 21.57
N PRO A 150 -15.56 11.44 22.74
CA PRO A 150 -14.77 10.76 23.77
C PRO A 150 -14.32 9.36 23.36
N ASN A 151 -15.04 8.71 22.44
CA ASN A 151 -14.74 7.36 21.98
C ASN A 151 -13.37 7.26 21.28
N LEU A 152 -12.86 8.36 20.71
CA LEU A 152 -11.49 8.43 20.17
C LEU A 152 -10.42 8.12 21.22
N HIS A 153 -10.68 8.38 22.50
CA HIS A 153 -9.77 8.08 23.61
C HIS A 153 -9.91 6.64 24.11
N THR A 154 -11.12 6.09 24.07
CA THR A 154 -11.42 4.79 24.69
C THR A 154 -11.29 3.61 23.73
N GLU A 155 -11.45 3.85 22.43
CA GLU A 155 -11.47 2.80 21.40
C GLU A 155 -10.14 2.66 20.65
N THR A 156 -9.20 3.59 20.84
CA THR A 156 -7.90 3.55 20.16
C THR A 156 -7.06 2.38 20.67
N LYS A 157 -6.69 1.48 19.75
CA LYS A 157 -5.80 0.35 20.02
C LYS A 157 -4.38 0.66 19.56
N ILE A 158 -3.40 0.26 20.35
CA ILE A 158 -1.97 0.41 20.00
C ILE A 158 -1.46 -0.90 19.40
N TYR A 159 -1.01 -0.82 18.16
CA TYR A 159 -0.34 -1.87 17.42
C TYR A 159 1.12 -1.48 17.26
N PHE A 160 2.02 -2.18 17.93
CA PHE A 160 3.44 -1.79 17.96
C PHE A 160 4.07 -1.67 16.58
N ARG A 161 3.65 -2.46 15.59
CA ARG A 161 4.16 -2.32 14.23
C ARG A 161 3.80 -0.97 13.60
N LYS A 162 2.51 -0.57 13.67
CA LYS A 162 2.04 0.70 13.12
C LYS A 162 2.71 1.87 13.86
N LEU A 163 2.83 1.74 15.18
CA LEU A 163 3.59 2.67 16.02
C LEU A 163 5.06 2.77 15.59
N ILE A 164 5.75 1.66 15.33
CA ILE A 164 7.15 1.68 14.86
C ILE A 164 7.27 2.48 13.56
N VAL A 165 6.42 2.17 12.58
CA VAL A 165 6.44 2.83 11.27
C VAL A 165 6.22 4.33 11.44
N SER A 166 5.24 4.74 12.24
CA SER A 166 4.97 6.15 12.47
C SER A 166 6.09 6.84 13.24
N VAL A 167 6.55 6.28 14.37
CA VAL A 167 7.56 6.90 15.24
C VAL A 167 8.90 7.02 14.53
N VAL A 168 9.40 5.92 13.94
CA VAL A 168 10.70 5.92 13.24
C VAL A 168 10.60 6.73 11.95
N GLY A 169 9.47 6.67 11.26
CA GLY A 169 9.19 7.45 10.05
C GLY A 169 9.26 8.95 10.31
N GLU A 170 8.52 9.44 11.30
CA GLU A 170 8.48 10.87 11.66
C GLU A 170 9.81 11.35 12.23
N ALA A 171 10.42 10.59 13.15
CA ALA A 171 11.72 10.94 13.72
C ALA A 171 12.81 11.05 12.63
N GLY A 172 12.84 10.07 11.73
CA GLY A 172 13.76 10.04 10.59
C GLY A 172 13.49 11.19 9.60
N LYS A 173 12.22 11.48 9.32
CA LYS A 173 11.81 12.61 8.46
C LYS A 173 12.28 13.94 9.04
N HIS A 174 12.04 14.21 10.32
CA HIS A 174 12.51 15.42 10.99
C HIS A 174 14.04 15.55 10.93
N PHE A 175 14.78 14.46 11.14
CA PHE A 175 16.24 14.49 11.06
C PHE A 175 16.72 14.85 9.64
N GLN A 176 16.10 14.27 8.61
CA GLN A 176 16.41 14.57 7.22
C GLN A 176 15.98 15.97 6.79
N MET A 177 14.90 16.52 7.36
CA MET A 177 14.49 17.91 7.15
C MET A 177 15.51 18.88 7.75
N ALA A 178 16.01 18.60 8.96
CA ALA A 178 17.09 19.37 9.58
C ALA A 178 18.32 19.42 8.67
N ARG A 179 18.78 18.26 8.18
CA ARG A 179 19.92 18.14 7.27
C ARG A 179 19.76 18.98 6.00
N ARG A 180 18.60 18.87 5.35
CA ARG A 180 18.33 19.56 4.07
C ARG A 180 18.29 21.07 4.24
N LYS A 181 17.58 21.57 5.24
CA LYS A 181 17.48 23.01 5.50
C LYS A 181 18.81 23.63 5.91
N TRP A 182 19.59 22.92 6.73
CA TRP A 182 20.94 23.37 7.10
C TRP A 182 21.85 23.57 5.88
N ASN A 183 21.80 22.64 4.92
CA ASN A 183 22.59 22.75 3.69
C ASN A 183 22.11 23.87 2.76
N SER A 184 20.81 24.17 2.74
CA SER A 184 20.27 25.30 1.99
C SER A 184 20.82 26.63 2.52
N PHE A 185 20.98 26.74 3.84
CA PHE A 185 21.47 27.95 4.50
C PHE A 185 22.92 28.28 4.12
N ASN A 186 23.78 27.27 4.05
CA ASN A 186 25.19 27.45 3.65
C ASN A 186 25.33 27.98 2.22
N ASN A 187 24.36 27.69 1.34
CA ASN A 187 24.37 28.17 -0.04
C ASN A 187 23.85 29.63 -0.15
N SER A 188 22.96 30.06 0.75
CA SER A 188 22.40 31.42 0.77
C SER A 188 23.27 32.44 1.51
N ALA A 189 24.19 32.00 2.36
CA ALA A 189 25.07 32.88 3.14
C ALA A 189 26.08 33.71 2.30
N GLN A 190 26.10 33.57 0.97
CA GLN A 190 26.79 34.49 0.08
C GLN A 190 26.05 35.81 -0.15
N ASP A 191 24.79 35.94 0.30
CA ASP A 191 24.02 37.18 0.16
C ASP A 191 24.33 38.14 1.33
N SER A 192 25.48 38.82 1.23
CA SER A 192 26.12 39.64 2.26
C SER A 192 25.36 40.91 2.67
N ARG A 193 24.06 41.04 2.36
CA ARG A 193 23.29 42.28 2.51
C ARG A 193 22.37 42.33 3.72
N ASN A 194 22.18 41.23 4.45
CA ASN A 194 21.37 41.22 5.66
C ASN A 194 22.19 40.67 6.84
N ASP A 195 22.78 41.60 7.60
CA ASP A 195 23.54 41.38 8.85
C ASP A 195 22.69 40.82 10.03
N SER A 196 21.45 40.41 9.77
CA SER A 196 20.69 39.65 10.75
C SER A 196 21.32 38.26 10.86
N ASN A 197 21.95 37.99 12.00
CA ASN A 197 22.33 36.66 12.48
C ASN A 197 21.10 35.72 12.41
N ILE A 198 20.79 35.17 11.24
CA ILE A 198 19.67 34.25 11.07
C ILE A 198 20.08 32.98 11.79
N SER A 199 19.49 32.77 12.97
CA SER A 199 19.78 31.59 13.77
C SER A 199 19.24 30.34 13.06
N ASN A 200 20.00 29.25 13.07
CA ASN A 200 19.56 27.92 12.61
C ASN A 200 18.51 27.30 13.56
N TYR A 201 17.54 28.09 14.03
CA TYR A 201 16.54 27.69 15.01
C TYR A 201 15.60 26.63 14.43
N GLN A 202 15.18 26.76 13.18
CA GLN A 202 14.23 25.84 12.58
C GLN A 202 14.84 24.44 12.43
N GLU A 203 16.10 24.36 12.00
CA GLU A 203 16.85 23.11 11.87
C GLU A 203 17.06 22.45 13.23
N ARG A 204 17.45 23.23 14.24
CA ARG A 204 17.57 22.76 15.63
C ARG A 204 16.24 22.25 16.17
N LYS A 205 15.12 22.92 15.87
CA LYS A 205 13.77 22.48 16.23
C LYS A 205 13.45 21.12 15.62
N TYR A 206 13.83 20.88 14.36
CA TYR A 206 13.67 19.56 13.73
C TYR A 206 14.50 18.47 14.41
N ILE A 207 15.76 18.75 14.79
CA ILE A 207 16.56 17.77 15.54
C ILE A 207 15.90 17.46 16.89
N ALA A 208 15.41 18.47 17.60
CA ALA A 208 14.71 18.25 18.87
C ALA A 208 13.42 17.44 18.69
N HIS A 209 12.67 17.65 17.60
CA HIS A 209 11.50 16.84 17.27
C HIS A 209 11.85 15.37 17.03
N THR A 210 12.96 15.07 16.33
CA THR A 210 13.44 13.69 16.15
C THR A 210 13.55 12.93 17.47
N PHE A 211 14.11 13.55 18.51
CA PHE A 211 14.23 12.91 19.81
C PHE A 211 12.90 12.83 20.55
N ARG A 212 12.08 13.87 20.48
CA ARG A 212 10.74 13.88 21.09
C ARG A 212 9.88 12.74 20.54
N ASP A 213 9.87 12.56 19.23
CA ASP A 213 9.05 11.54 18.57
C ASP A 213 9.43 10.13 19.07
N LEU A 214 10.73 9.86 19.20
CA LEU A 214 11.23 8.58 19.72
C LEU A 214 10.95 8.39 21.22
N LEU A 215 11.11 9.43 22.05
CA LEU A 215 10.83 9.35 23.49
C LEU A 215 9.35 9.13 23.75
N PHE A 216 8.47 9.87 23.07
CA PHE A 216 7.02 9.65 23.16
C PHE A 216 6.63 8.28 22.61
N GLY A 217 7.21 7.85 21.49
CA GLY A 217 7.05 6.49 20.99
C GLY A 217 7.42 5.43 22.02
N LYS A 218 8.54 5.62 22.73
CA LYS A 218 9.00 4.73 23.81
C LYS A 218 8.01 4.69 24.98
N GLN A 219 7.47 5.82 25.40
CA GLN A 219 6.43 5.87 26.43
C GLN A 219 5.16 5.14 25.99
N ILE A 220 4.67 5.39 24.76
CA ILE A 220 3.49 4.70 24.22
C ILE A 220 3.74 3.19 24.15
N ALA A 221 4.92 2.75 23.70
CA ALA A 221 5.25 1.33 23.64
C ALA A 221 5.33 0.67 25.03
N THR A 222 5.74 1.41 26.05
CA THR A 222 5.94 0.89 27.41
C THR A 222 4.67 0.94 28.25
N TYR A 223 3.90 2.03 28.14
CA TYR A 223 2.79 2.37 29.02
C TYR A 223 1.44 2.44 28.32
N LEU A 224 1.41 2.22 27.00
CA LEU A 224 0.24 2.39 26.12
C LEU A 224 -0.36 3.81 26.13
N LYS A 225 0.41 4.80 26.61
CA LYS A 225 0.09 6.22 26.64
C LYS A 225 1.35 7.05 26.84
N ILE A 226 1.25 8.37 26.70
CA ILE A 226 2.30 9.30 27.10
C ILE A 226 2.03 9.71 28.55
N ILE A 227 3.01 9.49 29.43
CA ILE A 227 2.91 9.81 30.86
C ILE A 227 3.65 11.10 31.22
N ASP A 228 4.65 11.49 30.43
CA ASP A 228 5.46 12.69 30.64
C ASP A 228 5.76 13.40 29.31
N TYR A 229 5.06 14.50 29.06
CA TYR A 229 5.28 15.34 27.88
C TYR A 229 6.56 16.19 27.95
N THR A 230 7.27 16.17 29.09
CA THR A 230 8.52 16.91 29.32
C THR A 230 9.79 16.08 29.14
N GLU A 231 9.67 14.78 28.86
CA GLU A 231 10.82 13.85 28.77
C GLU A 231 11.89 14.32 27.76
N ALA A 232 11.48 15.03 26.70
CA ALA A 232 12.37 15.56 25.67
C ALA A 232 13.00 16.93 26.00
N ASN A 233 12.69 17.54 27.15
CA ASN A 233 13.09 18.92 27.44
C ASN A 233 14.59 19.07 27.66
N ALA A 234 15.23 18.11 28.34
CA ALA A 234 16.67 18.15 28.58
C ALA A 234 17.45 18.21 27.25
N ILE A 235 17.10 17.34 26.29
CA ILE A 235 17.76 17.33 24.97
C ILE A 235 17.34 18.52 24.10
N TYR A 236 16.10 19.00 24.22
CA TYR A 236 15.67 20.23 23.57
C TYR A 236 16.52 21.43 24.00
N TYR A 237 16.69 21.66 25.31
CA TYR A 237 17.50 22.77 25.80
C TYR A 237 18.98 22.59 25.48
N GLU A 238 19.51 21.36 25.50
CA GLU A 238 20.87 21.06 25.04
C GLU A 238 21.07 21.47 23.57
N ILE A 239 20.14 21.13 22.68
CA ILE A 239 20.19 21.47 21.25
C ILE A 239 20.03 22.97 21.04
N MET A 240 19.13 23.62 21.77
CA MET A 240 18.86 25.05 21.61
C MET A 240 19.98 25.93 22.17
N SER A 241 20.65 25.49 23.25
CA SER A 241 21.76 26.22 23.88
C SER A 241 23.12 26.03 23.20
N SER A 242 23.26 25.10 22.24
CA SER A 242 24.53 24.90 21.54
C SER A 242 24.90 26.04 20.58
N PHE A 243 23.97 26.96 20.30
CA PHE A 243 24.24 28.19 19.56
C PHE A 243 24.72 29.30 20.51
N PRO A 244 25.73 30.10 20.13
CA PRO A 244 26.32 30.23 18.78
C PRO A 244 27.51 29.30 18.49
N ASN A 245 27.91 28.44 19.44
CA ASN A 245 29.16 27.70 19.35
C ASN A 245 29.18 26.63 18.24
N ASP A 246 28.04 25.98 18.00
CA ASP A 246 27.88 24.98 16.95
C ASP A 246 27.04 25.55 15.80
N THR A 247 27.68 25.86 14.67
CA THR A 247 27.00 26.41 13.47
C THR A 247 26.99 25.45 12.28
N SER A 248 27.85 24.42 12.29
CA SER A 248 27.97 23.47 11.18
C SER A 248 27.09 22.23 11.36
N TRP A 249 26.42 21.81 10.28
CA TRP A 249 25.67 20.54 10.25
C TRP A 249 26.55 19.35 10.65
N SER A 250 27.82 19.32 10.22
CA SER A 250 28.76 18.22 10.53
C SER A 250 28.94 18.03 12.04
N THR A 251 29.03 19.12 12.80
CA THR A 251 29.13 19.07 14.27
C THR A 251 27.86 18.46 14.87
N PHE A 252 26.68 18.90 14.43
CA PHE A 252 25.40 18.36 14.89
C PHE A 252 25.20 16.90 14.52
N GLU A 253 25.50 16.51 13.28
CA GLU A 253 25.36 15.14 12.80
C GLU A 253 26.27 14.21 13.60
N LYS A 254 27.55 14.59 13.81
CA LYS A 254 28.49 13.82 14.62
C LYS A 254 28.02 13.64 16.07
N LYS A 255 27.41 14.66 16.66
CA LYS A 255 26.95 14.65 18.06
C LYS A 255 25.61 13.92 18.24
N TYR A 256 24.62 14.20 17.41
CA TYR A 256 23.24 13.78 17.63
C TYR A 256 22.81 12.55 16.82
N TYR A 257 23.44 12.26 15.67
CA TYR A 257 23.08 11.06 14.89
C TYR A 257 23.32 9.75 15.66
N PRO A 258 24.46 9.54 16.37
CA PRO A 258 24.66 8.34 17.17
C PRO A 258 23.63 8.19 18.29
N ARG A 259 23.24 9.30 18.94
CA ARG A 259 22.19 9.30 19.99
C ARG A 259 20.82 8.98 19.41
N TYR A 260 20.49 9.52 18.23
CA TYR A 260 19.27 9.17 17.50
C TYR A 260 19.21 7.68 17.19
N GLN A 261 20.30 7.09 16.67
CA GLN A 261 20.35 5.65 16.38
C GLN A 261 20.21 4.81 17.66
N LEU A 262 20.94 5.16 18.73
CA LEU A 262 20.82 4.47 20.00
C LEU A 262 19.37 4.50 20.54
N LEU A 263 18.72 5.66 20.51
CA LEU A 263 17.35 5.79 20.99
C LEU A 263 16.34 5.06 20.09
N LYS A 264 16.56 5.08 18.78
CA LYS A 264 15.80 4.30 17.81
C LYS A 264 15.96 2.80 18.07
N ASP A 265 17.16 2.33 18.40
CA ASP A 265 17.42 0.93 18.73
C ASP A 265 16.78 0.54 20.06
N GLN A 266 16.80 1.41 21.07
CA GLN A 266 16.07 1.21 22.33
C GLN A 266 14.56 1.12 22.10
N PHE A 267 13.99 2.03 21.33
CA PHE A 267 12.58 2.00 20.96
C PHE A 267 12.25 0.71 20.20
N ASN A 268 13.07 0.36 19.20
CA ASN A 268 12.93 -0.88 18.46
C ASN A 268 13.01 -2.09 19.39
N ALA A 269 13.91 -2.15 20.37
CA ALA A 269 14.02 -3.28 21.29
C ALA A 269 12.77 -3.46 22.18
N ILE A 270 12.10 -2.36 22.55
CA ILE A 270 10.86 -2.42 23.33
C ILE A 270 9.69 -2.93 22.47
N THR A 271 9.63 -2.47 21.21
CA THR A 271 8.56 -2.82 20.28
C THR A 271 8.78 -4.13 19.52
N LYS A 272 10.05 -4.52 19.32
CA LYS A 272 10.51 -5.82 18.87
C LYS A 272 10.85 -6.63 20.12
N LYS A 273 9.82 -6.98 20.88
CA LYS A 273 9.99 -8.18 21.68
C LYS A 273 10.17 -9.33 20.68
N ASP A 274 11.17 -10.14 20.97
CA ASP A 274 11.63 -11.30 20.22
C ASP A 274 10.45 -12.07 19.60
N ASP A 275 10.71 -12.79 18.50
CA ASP A 275 9.73 -13.72 17.93
C ASP A 275 8.95 -14.36 19.08
N ILE A 276 7.67 -14.01 19.18
CA ILE A 276 6.81 -14.28 20.36
C ILE A 276 6.94 -15.76 20.76
N VAL A 277 7.28 -16.57 19.76
CA VAL A 277 7.65 -17.97 19.78
C VAL A 277 8.94 -18.16 18.97
N SER A 278 9.92 -18.90 19.50
CA SER A 278 11.16 -19.23 18.77
C SER A 278 10.92 -20.27 17.66
N ASP A 279 11.82 -20.35 16.68
CA ASP A 279 11.73 -21.38 15.61
C ASP A 279 11.83 -22.82 16.17
N GLU A 280 12.55 -23.05 17.27
CA GLU A 280 12.60 -24.34 17.97
C GLU A 280 11.27 -24.67 18.65
N GLU A 281 10.67 -23.70 19.35
CA GLU A 281 9.35 -23.85 19.96
C GLU A 281 8.29 -24.17 18.89
N PHE A 282 8.38 -23.54 17.71
CA PHE A 282 7.52 -23.87 16.59
C PHE A 282 7.71 -25.31 16.10
N LYS A 283 8.96 -25.75 15.86
CA LYS A 283 9.26 -27.11 15.38
C LYS A 283 8.69 -28.20 16.29
N LEU A 284 8.71 -27.98 17.61
CA LEU A 284 8.14 -28.91 18.59
C LEU A 284 6.61 -29.00 18.53
N ASN A 285 5.94 -27.92 18.14
CA ASN A 285 4.48 -27.80 18.21
C ASN A 285 3.78 -27.91 16.86
N GLY A 286 4.48 -27.68 15.73
CA GLY A 286 3.89 -27.59 14.40
C GLY A 286 2.91 -26.42 14.21
N SER A 287 2.76 -25.56 15.23
CA SER A 287 1.95 -24.36 15.22
C SER A 287 2.55 -23.32 16.17
N PHE A 288 2.74 -22.11 15.67
CA PHE A 288 3.21 -21.00 16.50
C PHE A 288 2.15 -20.63 17.55
N THR A 289 0.87 -20.71 17.19
CA THR A 289 -0.23 -20.49 18.14
C THR A 289 -0.13 -21.44 19.34
N LEU A 290 0.00 -22.74 19.09
CA LEU A 290 0.08 -23.73 20.17
C LEU A 290 1.32 -23.54 21.03
N ALA A 291 2.45 -23.18 20.40
CA ALA A 291 3.67 -22.88 21.13
C ALA A 291 3.48 -21.70 22.10
N LEU A 292 2.84 -20.61 21.63
CA LEU A 292 2.54 -19.46 22.47
C LEU A 292 1.56 -19.80 23.60
N LEU A 293 0.48 -20.51 23.29
CA LEU A 293 -0.49 -20.93 24.30
C LEU A 293 0.15 -21.82 25.38
N ARG A 294 1.02 -22.76 24.99
CA ARG A 294 1.76 -23.60 25.95
C ARG A 294 2.68 -22.77 26.83
N LYS A 295 3.41 -21.81 26.26
CA LYS A 295 4.27 -20.86 27.00
C LYS A 295 3.48 -20.03 28.02
N LEU A 296 2.21 -19.79 27.74
CA LEU A 296 1.27 -19.08 28.61
C LEU A 296 0.43 -20.02 29.48
N ASN A 297 0.80 -21.30 29.61
CA ASN A 297 0.07 -22.31 30.38
C ASN A 297 -1.43 -22.41 30.01
N GLY A 298 -1.76 -22.15 28.74
CA GLY A 298 -3.14 -22.12 28.25
C GLY A 298 -3.96 -20.96 28.81
N ASP A 299 -3.35 -19.89 29.31
CA ASP A 299 -4.04 -18.64 29.66
C ASP A 299 -4.46 -17.90 28.39
N ILE A 300 -5.70 -18.13 28.01
CA ILE A 300 -6.30 -17.57 26.80
C ILE A 300 -6.44 -16.04 26.85
N PRO A 301 -6.96 -15.42 27.92
CA PRO A 301 -6.96 -13.95 28.05
C PRO A 301 -5.57 -13.34 27.82
N THR A 302 -4.54 -13.86 28.51
CA THR A 302 -3.17 -13.37 28.34
C THR A 302 -2.66 -13.61 26.91
N PHE A 303 -3.00 -14.73 26.29
CA PHE A 303 -2.67 -15.01 24.89
C PHE A 303 -3.28 -13.97 23.93
N LEU A 304 -4.56 -13.64 24.10
CA LEU A 304 -5.23 -12.63 23.29
C LEU A 304 -4.63 -11.24 23.49
N ASP A 305 -4.30 -10.88 24.72
CA ASP A 305 -3.69 -9.60 25.03
C ASP A 305 -2.28 -9.49 24.42
N GLN A 306 -1.47 -10.55 24.51
CA GLN A 306 -0.19 -10.61 23.82
C GLN A 306 -0.35 -10.48 22.31
N LEU A 307 -1.25 -11.23 21.68
CA LEU A 307 -1.47 -11.13 20.24
C LEU A 307 -1.91 -9.71 19.82
N ARG A 308 -2.80 -9.07 20.58
CA ARG A 308 -3.29 -7.71 20.29
C ARG A 308 -2.21 -6.63 20.43
N LEU A 309 -1.22 -6.83 21.29
CA LEU A 309 -0.09 -5.89 21.44
C LEU A 309 0.77 -5.86 20.16
N TYR A 310 0.97 -7.01 19.52
CA TYR A 310 1.85 -7.14 18.35
C TYR A 310 1.13 -7.11 17.01
N PHE A 311 -0.12 -7.56 16.99
CA PHE A 311 -0.87 -7.82 15.77
C PHE A 311 -2.27 -7.22 15.85
N SER A 312 -2.75 -6.78 14.70
CA SER A 312 -4.14 -6.37 14.54
C SER A 312 -5.02 -7.61 14.45
N ILE A 313 -5.51 -8.11 15.58
CA ILE A 313 -6.40 -9.28 15.59
C ILE A 313 -7.80 -8.92 16.09
N GLU A 314 -8.78 -9.62 15.55
CA GLU A 314 -10.13 -9.70 16.12
C GLU A 314 -10.27 -11.03 16.84
N SER A 315 -11.04 -11.03 17.93
CA SER A 315 -11.32 -12.26 18.64
C SER A 315 -12.71 -12.24 19.27
N HIS A 316 -13.34 -13.40 19.28
CA HIS A 316 -14.61 -13.64 19.95
C HIS A 316 -14.44 -14.79 20.95
N THR A 317 -14.98 -14.63 22.15
CA THR A 317 -14.88 -15.64 23.22
C THR A 317 -16.27 -16.01 23.68
N TRP A 318 -16.54 -17.30 23.84
CA TRP A 318 -17.81 -17.79 24.37
C TRP A 318 -17.59 -18.99 25.28
N MET A 319 -18.59 -19.31 26.10
CA MET A 319 -18.58 -20.51 26.94
C MET A 319 -19.80 -21.37 26.62
N GLU A 320 -19.58 -22.68 26.47
CA GLU A 320 -20.64 -23.67 26.28
C GLU A 320 -20.27 -24.94 27.04
N ASN A 321 -21.19 -25.46 27.87
CA ASN A 321 -20.99 -26.70 28.65
C ASN A 321 -19.68 -26.77 29.45
N GLY A 322 -19.25 -25.65 30.05
CA GLY A 322 -18.01 -25.58 30.83
C GLY A 322 -16.72 -25.54 29.99
N VAL A 323 -16.84 -25.38 28.67
CA VAL A 323 -15.72 -25.21 27.75
C VAL A 323 -15.64 -23.76 27.33
N TYR A 324 -14.44 -23.18 27.46
CA TYR A 324 -14.12 -21.84 27.01
C TYR A 324 -13.60 -21.90 25.59
N TYR A 325 -14.26 -21.20 24.67
CA TYR A 325 -13.91 -21.15 23.26
C TYR A 325 -13.40 -19.78 22.87
N VAL A 326 -12.54 -19.77 21.85
CA VAL A 326 -11.99 -18.56 21.26
C VAL A 326 -11.98 -18.71 19.77
N TYR A 327 -12.52 -17.74 19.08
CA TYR A 327 -12.25 -17.50 17.67
C TYR A 327 -11.27 -16.33 17.59
N VAL A 328 -10.14 -16.49 16.88
CA VAL A 328 -9.16 -15.43 16.61
C VAL A 328 -8.97 -15.33 15.11
N LYS A 329 -9.03 -14.11 14.58
CA LYS A 329 -8.64 -13.82 13.20
C LYS A 329 -7.69 -12.63 13.10
N GLY A 330 -6.85 -12.64 12.07
CA GLY A 330 -6.12 -11.44 11.69
C GLY A 330 -7.05 -10.47 10.95
N VAL A 331 -6.86 -9.17 11.12
CA VAL A 331 -7.46 -8.17 10.21
C VAL A 331 -6.47 -7.79 9.11
N ASP A 332 -6.92 -7.12 8.05
CA ASP A 332 -6.09 -6.81 6.87
C ASP A 332 -4.79 -6.06 7.19
N GLU A 333 -4.78 -5.28 8.26
CA GLU A 333 -3.60 -4.56 8.73
C GLU A 333 -2.59 -5.44 9.47
N SER A 334 -2.90 -6.72 9.69
CA SER A 334 -1.99 -7.66 10.32
C SER A 334 -0.76 -7.91 9.44
N PRO A 335 0.43 -8.06 10.04
CA PRO A 335 1.63 -8.42 9.29
C PRO A 335 1.47 -9.78 8.61
N SER A 336 1.29 -9.78 7.29
CA SER A 336 1.22 -11.00 6.50
C SER A 336 2.48 -11.86 6.57
N TYR A 337 3.64 -11.32 7.00
CA TYR A 337 4.87 -12.09 7.19
C TYR A 337 4.96 -12.82 8.55
N SER A 338 4.15 -12.46 9.53
CA SER A 338 4.20 -13.13 10.84
C SER A 338 3.56 -14.51 10.70
N LYS A 339 4.31 -15.57 10.99
CA LYS A 339 3.80 -16.95 10.89
C LYS A 339 2.60 -17.18 11.84
N ILE A 340 2.60 -16.57 13.02
CA ILE A 340 1.44 -16.58 13.94
C ILE A 340 0.23 -15.94 13.27
N VAL A 341 0.40 -14.75 12.69
CA VAL A 341 -0.70 -14.05 12.01
C VAL A 341 -1.20 -14.87 10.84
N GLN A 342 -0.31 -15.44 10.03
CA GLN A 342 -0.70 -16.30 8.92
C GLN A 342 -1.56 -17.47 9.39
N GLU A 343 -1.19 -18.13 10.48
CA GLU A 343 -1.95 -19.26 11.05
C GLU A 343 -3.35 -18.87 11.50
N VAL A 344 -3.51 -17.67 12.06
CA VAL A 344 -4.81 -17.22 12.59
C VAL A 344 -5.61 -16.41 11.59
N PHE A 345 -5.04 -16.02 10.44
CA PHE A 345 -5.59 -14.96 9.61
C PHE A 345 -7.04 -15.21 9.19
N HIS A 346 -7.35 -16.42 8.72
CA HIS A 346 -8.67 -16.79 8.22
C HIS A 346 -9.61 -17.34 9.31
N GLY A 347 -9.34 -17.06 10.59
CA GLY A 347 -10.23 -17.47 11.67
C GLY A 347 -9.90 -18.86 12.21
N MET A 348 -9.19 -18.89 13.33
CA MET A 348 -8.81 -20.09 14.05
C MET A 348 -9.67 -20.25 15.31
N VAL A 349 -10.10 -21.47 15.59
CA VAL A 349 -10.91 -21.80 16.78
C VAL A 349 -10.09 -22.59 17.79
N LEU A 350 -9.97 -22.06 18.99
CA LEU A 350 -9.34 -22.66 20.15
C LEU A 350 -10.40 -23.01 21.20
N CYS A 351 -10.10 -24.00 22.03
CA CYS A 351 -10.91 -24.32 23.20
C CYS A 351 -10.05 -24.71 24.39
N LYS A 352 -10.61 -24.53 25.60
CA LYS A 352 -10.05 -24.99 26.86
C LYS A 352 -11.20 -25.41 27.79
N GLN A 353 -11.18 -26.66 28.25
CA GLN A 353 -12.16 -27.12 29.22
C GLN A 353 -11.80 -26.59 30.62
N GLN A 354 -12.74 -25.94 31.30
CA GLN A 354 -12.56 -25.61 32.71
C GLN A 354 -12.73 -26.89 33.53
N SER A 355 -11.63 -27.42 34.06
CA SER A 355 -11.69 -28.52 35.02
C SER A 355 -11.89 -27.95 36.43
N GLU A 356 -12.91 -28.42 37.14
CA GLU A 356 -13.07 -28.12 38.58
C GLU A 356 -11.93 -28.75 39.41
N ASN A 357 -11.28 -29.81 38.89
CA ASN A 357 -10.13 -30.45 39.50
C ASN A 357 -8.84 -29.97 38.83
N VAL A 358 -8.05 -29.16 39.55
CA VAL A 358 -6.77 -28.57 39.11
C VAL A 358 -5.77 -29.62 38.56
N SER A 359 -5.89 -30.89 38.95
CA SER A 359 -4.97 -31.95 38.53
C SER A 359 -5.15 -32.44 37.09
N ASN A 360 -6.29 -32.16 36.43
CA ASN A 360 -6.61 -32.65 35.07
C ASN A 360 -7.00 -31.50 34.13
N GLU A 361 -6.32 -30.35 34.22
CA GLU A 361 -6.58 -29.25 33.31
C GLU A 361 -6.23 -29.66 31.86
N ILE A 362 -7.23 -29.71 30.99
CA ILE A 362 -7.01 -30.03 29.58
C ILE A 362 -6.27 -28.86 28.94
N ALA A 363 -5.07 -29.15 28.40
CA ALA A 363 -4.31 -28.18 27.63
C ALA A 363 -5.18 -27.60 26.50
N CYS A 364 -5.05 -26.30 26.25
CA CYS A 364 -5.78 -25.65 25.16
C CYS A 364 -5.56 -26.39 23.82
N GLN A 365 -6.63 -26.64 23.08
CA GLN A 365 -6.62 -27.36 21.80
C GLN A 365 -7.09 -26.47 20.66
N ILE A 366 -6.53 -26.68 19.47
CA ILE A 366 -7.06 -26.11 18.22
C ILE A 366 -8.20 -27.02 17.73
N LEU A 367 -9.41 -26.49 17.62
CA LEU A 367 -10.55 -27.19 17.00
C LEU A 367 -10.61 -26.94 15.50
N CYS A 368 -10.24 -25.74 15.07
CA CYS A 368 -10.21 -25.35 13.66
C CYS A 368 -8.90 -24.63 13.36
N LYS A 369 -8.10 -25.20 12.45
CA LYS A 369 -6.91 -24.56 11.89
C LYS A 369 -7.16 -24.24 10.42
N PRO A 370 -7.38 -22.96 10.06
CA PRO A 370 -7.50 -22.58 8.65
C PRO A 370 -6.14 -22.73 7.94
N PRO A 371 -6.10 -22.73 6.59
CA PRO A 371 -4.86 -22.58 5.86
C PRO A 371 -4.17 -21.27 6.24
N ASN A 372 -2.85 -21.27 6.16
CA ASN A 372 -2.07 -20.05 6.39
C ASN A 372 -2.44 -18.99 5.34
N LYS A 373 -2.47 -17.72 5.74
CA LYS A 373 -2.67 -16.61 4.79
C LYS A 373 -1.67 -16.72 3.64
N ILE A 374 -2.20 -16.77 2.42
CA ILE A 374 -1.38 -16.69 1.22
C ILE A 374 -0.90 -15.25 1.05
N ILE A 375 0.42 -15.07 0.96
CA ILE A 375 1.00 -13.76 0.71
C ILE A 375 1.15 -13.60 -0.81
N PRO A 376 0.61 -12.52 -1.41
CA PRO A 376 0.86 -12.23 -2.81
C PRO A 376 2.36 -12.13 -3.09
N TYR A 377 2.82 -12.68 -4.20
CA TYR A 377 4.24 -12.68 -4.54
C TYR A 377 4.82 -11.27 -4.71
N SER A 378 3.98 -10.28 -5.04
CA SER A 378 4.34 -8.85 -5.09
C SER A 378 4.69 -8.25 -3.72
N ASN A 379 4.42 -8.95 -2.62
CA ASN A 379 4.76 -8.49 -1.29
C ASN A 379 6.30 -8.47 -1.11
N ALA A 380 6.84 -7.40 -0.52
CA ALA A 380 8.29 -7.28 -0.32
C ALA A 380 8.91 -8.44 0.50
N PHE A 381 8.10 -9.16 1.28
CA PHE A 381 8.55 -10.30 2.07
C PHE A 381 8.57 -11.62 1.31
N SER A 382 7.66 -11.87 0.36
CA SER A 382 7.58 -13.17 -0.35
C SER A 382 8.86 -13.47 -1.11
N TYR A 383 9.48 -12.48 -1.76
CA TYR A 383 10.75 -12.66 -2.48
C TYR A 383 11.91 -13.20 -1.61
N LYS A 384 11.86 -12.99 -0.29
CA LYS A 384 12.93 -13.43 0.62
C LYS A 384 12.77 -14.87 1.09
N VAL A 385 11.56 -15.42 1.01
CA VAL A 385 11.21 -16.75 1.55
C VAL A 385 10.71 -17.73 0.49
N SER A 386 10.34 -17.27 -0.69
CA SER A 386 9.80 -18.12 -1.76
C SER A 386 10.88 -18.53 -2.76
N ASN A 387 11.14 -19.84 -2.90
CA ASN A 387 11.89 -20.37 -4.03
C ASN A 387 10.92 -20.85 -5.11
N TRP A 388 10.70 -20.03 -6.14
CA TRP A 388 9.76 -20.33 -7.23
C TRP A 388 10.10 -21.62 -7.99
N LYS A 389 11.38 -22.03 -8.00
CA LYS A 389 11.80 -23.29 -8.63
C LYS A 389 11.30 -24.53 -7.89
N SER A 390 10.87 -24.36 -6.64
CA SER A 390 10.25 -25.43 -5.84
C SER A 390 8.71 -25.37 -5.82
N SER A 391 8.09 -24.44 -6.54
CA SER A 391 6.64 -24.41 -6.68
C SER A 391 6.17 -25.54 -7.60
N ILE A 392 5.24 -26.35 -7.12
CA ILE A 392 4.76 -27.56 -7.82
C ILE A 392 3.34 -27.36 -8.39
N VAL A 393 2.55 -26.44 -7.81
CA VAL A 393 1.12 -26.27 -8.11
C VAL A 393 0.73 -24.79 -8.08
N PHE A 394 -0.15 -24.39 -9.00
CA PHE A 394 -0.77 -23.06 -9.04
C PHE A 394 -2.28 -23.22 -8.85
N GLU A 395 -2.85 -22.51 -7.88
CA GLU A 395 -4.29 -22.54 -7.59
C GLU A 395 -4.95 -21.24 -8.02
N ARG A 396 -6.14 -21.32 -8.63
CA ARG A 396 -6.96 -20.14 -8.94
C ARG A 396 -7.59 -19.63 -7.64
N TYR A 397 -7.24 -18.40 -7.26
CA TYR A 397 -7.94 -17.69 -6.19
C TYR A 397 -9.10 -16.92 -6.80
N THR A 398 -10.31 -17.02 -6.23
CA THR A 398 -11.46 -16.21 -6.64
C THR A 398 -11.80 -15.20 -5.55
N ASN A 399 -12.68 -14.23 -5.83
CA ASN A 399 -13.25 -13.35 -4.79
C ASN A 399 -14.24 -14.14 -3.93
N SER A 400 -13.70 -15.01 -3.11
CA SER A 400 -14.43 -16.04 -2.38
C SER A 400 -14.23 -15.87 -0.88
N VAL A 401 -15.16 -16.43 -0.11
CA VAL A 401 -15.10 -16.43 1.34
C VAL A 401 -14.65 -17.80 1.81
N MET A 402 -13.61 -17.83 2.65
CA MET A 402 -13.17 -19.06 3.29
C MET A 402 -14.10 -19.46 4.42
N VAL A 403 -14.49 -20.73 4.40
CA VAL A 403 -15.40 -21.35 5.36
C VAL A 403 -14.78 -22.61 5.90
N HIS A 404 -14.81 -22.77 7.22
CA HIS A 404 -14.21 -23.88 7.92
C HIS A 404 -15.28 -24.70 8.63
N LEU A 405 -15.40 -25.97 8.24
CA LEU A 405 -16.22 -26.96 8.93
C LEU A 405 -15.32 -27.71 9.91
N PHE A 406 -15.66 -27.72 11.19
CA PHE A 406 -14.86 -28.40 12.21
C PHE A 406 -15.74 -29.18 13.18
N PHE A 407 -15.21 -30.28 13.71
CA PHE A 407 -15.93 -31.09 14.68
C PHE A 407 -15.57 -30.65 16.10
N ASP A 408 -16.57 -30.16 16.84
CA ASP A 408 -16.40 -29.86 18.25
C ASP A 408 -16.51 -31.13 19.08
N ILE A 409 -15.36 -31.57 19.58
CA ILE A 409 -15.23 -32.78 20.37
C ILE A 409 -15.98 -32.73 21.71
N PHE A 410 -16.32 -31.54 22.21
CA PHE A 410 -17.02 -31.38 23.49
C PHE A 410 -18.53 -31.38 23.31
N SER A 411 -19.06 -30.59 22.37
CA SER A 411 -20.49 -30.59 22.05
C SER A 411 -20.93 -31.79 21.20
N LYS A 412 -19.97 -32.54 20.62
CA LYS A 412 -20.18 -33.64 19.67
C LYS A 412 -20.98 -33.21 18.43
N LYS A 413 -20.74 -31.97 17.97
CA LYS A 413 -21.44 -31.37 16.82
C LYS A 413 -20.44 -30.85 15.80
N TRP A 414 -20.84 -30.88 14.53
CA TRP A 414 -20.17 -30.13 13.48
C TRP A 414 -20.53 -28.65 13.59
N MET A 415 -19.51 -27.80 13.55
CA MET A 415 -19.62 -26.35 13.61
C MET A 415 -19.00 -25.74 12.36
N ILE A 416 -19.46 -24.54 12.03
CA ILE A 416 -18.97 -23.76 10.90
C ILE A 416 -18.48 -22.43 11.44
N CYS A 417 -17.29 -22.04 11.02
CA CYS A 417 -16.84 -20.65 11.07
C CYS A 417 -16.39 -20.23 9.67
N SER A 418 -16.13 -18.96 9.49
CA SER A 418 -15.56 -18.39 8.28
C SER A 418 -14.41 -17.46 8.66
N GLU A 419 -13.78 -16.84 7.68
CA GLU A 419 -12.83 -15.76 7.93
C GLU A 419 -13.49 -14.49 8.51
N ASN A 420 -14.81 -14.38 8.46
CA ASN A 420 -15.54 -13.19 8.92
C ASN A 420 -16.33 -13.39 10.21
N SER A 421 -16.69 -14.63 10.55
CA SER A 421 -17.49 -14.96 11.72
C SER A 421 -17.10 -16.29 12.35
N PHE A 422 -17.22 -16.36 13.67
CA PHE A 422 -17.03 -17.59 14.42
C PHE A 422 -18.14 -18.64 14.19
N ASN A 423 -19.26 -18.26 13.59
CA ASN A 423 -20.45 -19.12 13.43
C ASN A 423 -21.03 -19.17 12.01
N GLY A 424 -20.42 -18.46 11.05
CA GLY A 424 -20.85 -18.39 9.65
C GLY A 424 -22.22 -17.72 9.41
N GLN A 425 -22.76 -16.95 10.36
CA GLN A 425 -24.07 -16.32 10.24
C GLN A 425 -24.10 -15.04 9.37
N GLU A 426 -22.96 -14.53 8.95
CA GLU A 426 -22.89 -13.38 8.07
C GLU A 426 -23.50 -13.68 6.70
N GLU A 427 -24.08 -12.64 6.10
CA GLU A 427 -24.63 -12.70 4.75
C GLU A 427 -23.50 -12.83 3.73
N PHE A 428 -23.67 -13.72 2.76
CA PHE A 428 -22.75 -13.83 1.65
C PHE A 428 -23.05 -12.74 0.63
N ASN A 429 -22.05 -11.93 0.24
CA ASN A 429 -22.25 -10.79 -0.67
C ASN A 429 -23.06 -11.17 -1.92
N GLY A 430 -24.22 -10.53 -2.10
CA GLY A 430 -25.15 -10.80 -3.21
C GLY A 430 -26.18 -11.91 -2.95
N CYS A 431 -26.19 -12.51 -1.77
CA CYS A 431 -27.17 -13.50 -1.32
C CYS A 431 -27.81 -13.06 0.01
N ASN A 432 -29.13 -13.22 0.15
CA ASN A 432 -29.84 -12.98 1.42
C ASN A 432 -29.77 -14.19 2.38
N GLU A 433 -28.91 -15.17 2.09
CA GLU A 433 -28.70 -16.36 2.92
C GLU A 433 -27.37 -16.21 3.65
N SER A 434 -27.32 -16.71 4.89
CA SER A 434 -26.05 -16.76 5.62
C SER A 434 -25.11 -17.79 4.99
N ILE A 435 -23.81 -17.59 5.15
CA ILE A 435 -22.79 -18.56 4.72
C ILE A 435 -23.06 -19.95 5.29
N ARG A 436 -23.46 -20.01 6.56
CA ARG A 436 -23.86 -21.23 7.24
C ARG A 436 -25.03 -21.92 6.53
N ASP A 437 -26.07 -21.18 6.18
CA ASP A 437 -27.23 -21.76 5.50
C ASP A 437 -26.89 -22.24 4.09
N ILE A 438 -26.13 -21.44 3.33
CA ILE A 438 -25.61 -21.82 2.01
C ILE A 438 -24.84 -23.14 2.10
N PHE A 439 -23.93 -23.25 3.07
CA PHE A 439 -23.08 -24.42 3.23
C PHE A 439 -23.88 -25.66 3.66
N TRP A 440 -24.80 -25.54 4.61
CA TRP A 440 -25.65 -26.66 5.02
C TRP A 440 -26.61 -27.08 3.91
N ASN A 441 -27.16 -26.14 3.14
CA ASN A 441 -28.00 -26.42 1.98
C ASN A 441 -27.21 -27.18 0.90
N PHE A 442 -25.96 -26.80 0.65
CA PHE A 442 -25.05 -27.52 -0.24
C PHE A 442 -24.86 -28.98 0.20
N LEU A 443 -24.57 -29.22 1.49
CA LEU A 443 -24.44 -30.58 2.02
C LEU A 443 -25.75 -31.37 1.92
N ASN A 444 -26.89 -30.74 2.23
CA ASN A 444 -28.20 -31.37 2.20
C ASN A 444 -28.63 -31.82 0.80
N ARG A 445 -28.40 -31.01 -0.23
CA ARG A 445 -28.80 -31.32 -1.62
C ARG A 445 -28.05 -32.50 -2.19
N ASN A 446 -26.75 -32.59 -1.91
CA ASN A 446 -25.89 -33.67 -2.39
C ASN A 446 -26.19 -35.02 -1.71
N ASN A 447 -26.85 -34.99 -0.55
CA ASN A 447 -27.31 -36.18 0.17
C ASN A 447 -28.73 -36.64 -0.20
N SER A 448 -29.32 -36.16 -1.30
CA SER A 448 -30.67 -36.55 -1.76
C SER A 448 -30.85 -38.04 -2.08
N ARG A 449 -29.78 -38.84 -2.08
CA ARG A 449 -29.84 -40.32 -2.12
C ARG A 449 -30.02 -40.98 -0.74
N ALA A 450 -29.86 -40.25 0.36
CA ALA A 450 -30.16 -40.74 1.69
C ALA A 450 -31.67 -40.72 1.92
N SER A 451 -32.22 -41.82 2.47
CA SER A 451 -33.65 -41.93 2.75
C SER A 451 -34.14 -40.76 3.61
N SER A 452 -35.40 -40.35 3.45
CA SER A 452 -36.00 -39.16 4.11
C SER A 452 -35.91 -39.15 5.65
N HIS A 453 -35.53 -40.26 6.28
CA HIS A 453 -35.30 -40.38 7.72
C HIS A 453 -33.85 -40.15 8.18
N GLU A 454 -32.88 -39.99 7.26
CA GLU A 454 -31.46 -39.70 7.56
C GLU A 454 -31.03 -38.32 7.02
N LYS A 455 -31.88 -37.31 7.16
CA LYS A 455 -31.45 -35.93 6.91
C LYS A 455 -30.39 -35.53 7.95
N LEU A 456 -29.13 -35.44 7.52
CA LEU A 456 -27.89 -34.73 7.96
C LEU A 456 -27.69 -34.21 9.41
N SER A 457 -28.69 -34.21 10.28
CA SER A 457 -28.55 -34.08 11.73
C SER A 457 -27.60 -35.13 12.34
N HIS A 458 -27.26 -36.19 11.59
CA HIS A 458 -26.32 -37.24 11.97
C HIS A 458 -25.25 -37.45 10.88
N PHE A 459 -24.39 -36.46 10.63
CA PHE A 459 -23.04 -36.78 10.13
C PHE A 459 -22.46 -37.87 11.04
N PRO A 460 -21.87 -38.97 10.54
CA PRO A 460 -21.53 -40.12 11.38
C PRO A 460 -20.58 -39.73 12.51
N ILE A 461 -21.12 -39.57 13.73
CA ILE A 461 -20.38 -39.17 14.94
C ILE A 461 -19.51 -40.33 15.44
N SER A 462 -19.95 -41.57 15.21
CA SER A 462 -19.38 -42.79 15.78
C SER A 462 -17.93 -43.03 15.37
N SER A 463 -17.50 -42.56 14.19
CA SER A 463 -16.10 -42.69 13.74
C SER A 463 -15.15 -41.62 14.29
N PHE A 464 -15.67 -40.54 14.87
CA PHE A 464 -14.86 -39.41 15.39
C PHE A 464 -14.64 -39.45 16.90
N GLN A 465 -15.27 -40.37 17.62
CA GLN A 465 -15.19 -40.41 19.09
C GLN A 465 -13.78 -40.74 19.63
N GLN A 466 -12.84 -41.19 18.80
CA GLN A 466 -11.48 -41.58 19.21
C GLN A 466 -10.33 -40.75 18.61
N ASN A 467 -10.60 -39.76 17.74
CA ASN A 467 -9.55 -39.09 16.95
C ASN A 467 -9.33 -37.60 17.30
N SER A 468 -8.19 -37.07 16.87
CA SER A 468 -7.75 -35.68 17.01
C SER A 468 -8.71 -34.69 16.32
N PRO A 469 -8.73 -33.40 16.74
CA PRO A 469 -9.61 -32.39 16.15
C PRO A 469 -9.48 -32.31 14.62
N THR A 470 -10.58 -32.48 13.88
CA THR A 470 -10.57 -32.43 12.41
C THR A 470 -11.27 -31.16 11.94
N SER A 471 -10.64 -30.43 11.01
CA SER A 471 -11.25 -29.31 10.31
C SER A 471 -11.05 -29.41 8.79
N LEU A 472 -12.06 -28.97 8.05
CA LEU A 472 -12.10 -28.90 6.59
C LEU A 472 -12.27 -27.45 6.19
N THR A 473 -11.49 -26.99 5.21
CA THR A 473 -11.60 -25.63 4.68
C THR A 473 -12.18 -25.67 3.28
N PHE A 474 -13.19 -24.83 3.07
CA PHE A 474 -13.89 -24.63 1.83
C PHE A 474 -13.76 -23.19 1.37
N ASP A 475 -13.89 -23.03 0.07
CA ASP A 475 -14.01 -21.76 -0.61
C ASP A 475 -15.44 -21.61 -1.10
N ILE A 476 -16.10 -20.50 -0.77
CA ILE A 476 -17.44 -20.19 -1.28
C ILE A 476 -17.35 -18.97 -2.20
N SER A 477 -17.63 -19.16 -3.48
CA SER A 477 -17.59 -18.09 -4.48
C SER A 477 -18.96 -17.84 -5.12
N PRO A 478 -19.25 -16.59 -5.53
CA PRO A 478 -20.45 -16.32 -6.32
C PRO A 478 -20.36 -17.08 -7.64
N ASN A 479 -21.47 -17.72 -8.04
CA ASN A 479 -21.51 -18.39 -9.34
C ASN A 479 -21.71 -17.36 -10.44
N LEU A 480 -20.60 -16.88 -11.00
CA LEU A 480 -20.60 -15.88 -12.07
C LEU A 480 -20.98 -16.45 -13.44
N PHE A 481 -20.98 -17.79 -13.60
CA PHE A 481 -21.11 -18.46 -14.91
C PHE A 481 -22.53 -18.93 -15.26
N THR A 482 -23.50 -18.80 -14.36
CA THR A 482 -24.88 -19.27 -14.58
C THR A 482 -25.73 -18.36 -15.46
N ASN A 483 -25.22 -17.20 -15.89
CA ASN A 483 -26.01 -16.25 -16.70
C ASN A 483 -26.40 -16.77 -18.11
N GLY A 484 -25.96 -17.96 -18.54
CA GLY A 484 -26.26 -18.48 -19.87
C GLY A 484 -26.87 -19.88 -19.99
N LEU A 485 -26.93 -20.69 -18.93
CA LEU A 485 -27.19 -22.15 -19.07
C LEU A 485 -28.28 -22.73 -18.17
N CYS A 486 -28.82 -21.98 -17.19
CA CYS A 486 -30.01 -22.43 -16.44
C CYS A 486 -31.28 -22.03 -17.20
N SER A 487 -31.94 -22.99 -17.84
CA SER A 487 -33.21 -22.77 -18.55
C SER A 487 -34.40 -22.43 -17.63
N ASP A 488 -34.24 -22.64 -16.31
CA ASP A 488 -35.23 -22.23 -15.31
C ASP A 488 -34.91 -20.84 -14.75
N ILE A 489 -35.62 -19.84 -15.26
CA ILE A 489 -35.52 -18.41 -14.91
C ILE A 489 -35.79 -18.15 -13.40
N ASN A 490 -36.33 -19.14 -12.69
CA ASN A 490 -36.70 -19.02 -11.27
C ASN A 490 -35.65 -19.58 -10.29
N GLU A 491 -34.62 -20.29 -10.74
CA GLU A 491 -33.59 -20.80 -9.84
C GLU A 491 -32.51 -19.74 -9.63
N LYS A 492 -32.41 -19.22 -8.40
CA LYS A 492 -31.31 -18.35 -8.02
C LYS A 492 -29.97 -19.09 -8.21
N PRO A 493 -28.98 -18.47 -8.85
CA PRO A 493 -27.69 -19.11 -9.06
C PRO A 493 -27.05 -19.42 -7.71
N MET A 494 -26.80 -20.71 -7.47
CA MET A 494 -26.22 -21.15 -6.20
C MET A 494 -24.71 -20.88 -6.17
N PRO A 495 -24.16 -20.44 -5.02
CA PRO A 495 -22.72 -20.30 -4.83
C PRO A 495 -21.98 -21.62 -5.11
N ILE A 496 -20.75 -21.50 -5.61
CA ILE A 496 -19.86 -22.65 -5.81
C ILE A 496 -19.11 -22.89 -4.51
N VAL A 497 -19.11 -24.15 -4.04
CA VAL A 497 -18.39 -24.57 -2.83
C VAL A 497 -17.26 -25.53 -3.22
N THR A 498 -16.03 -25.11 -2.99
CA THR A 498 -14.80 -25.84 -3.36
C THR A 498 -14.06 -26.28 -2.10
N LEU A 499 -13.55 -27.52 -2.03
CA LEU A 499 -12.78 -27.99 -0.89
C LEU A 499 -11.30 -27.59 -1.08
N LEU A 500 -10.75 -26.75 -0.21
CA LEU A 500 -9.37 -26.28 -0.32
C LEU A 500 -8.38 -27.18 0.43
N SER A 501 -8.69 -27.52 1.68
CA SER A 501 -7.74 -28.24 2.52
C SER A 501 -8.42 -29.00 3.66
N SER A 502 -7.65 -29.87 4.30
CA SER A 502 -8.04 -30.59 5.51
C SER A 502 -6.92 -30.56 6.54
N TYR A 503 -7.32 -30.48 7.79
CA TYR A 503 -6.47 -30.65 8.96
C TYR A 503 -6.79 -32.02 9.58
N ASN A 504 -5.81 -32.93 9.58
CA ASN A 504 -5.89 -34.37 9.87
C ASN A 504 -6.47 -35.25 8.74
N ASP A 505 -6.36 -36.57 8.90
CA ASP A 505 -6.77 -37.57 7.90
C ASP A 505 -8.30 -37.57 7.71
N ILE A 506 -8.73 -37.39 6.46
CA ILE A 506 -10.13 -37.28 6.03
C ILE A 506 -10.57 -38.43 5.13
N ALA A 507 -9.82 -39.53 5.08
CA ALA A 507 -10.16 -40.68 4.24
C ALA A 507 -11.63 -41.14 4.41
N ASN A 508 -12.14 -41.08 5.65
CA ASN A 508 -13.52 -41.46 5.98
C ASN A 508 -14.59 -40.44 5.54
N LEU A 509 -14.19 -39.23 5.16
CA LEU A 509 -15.07 -38.14 4.75
C LEU A 509 -15.12 -37.94 3.23
N ALA A 510 -14.21 -38.56 2.48
CA ALA A 510 -14.04 -38.31 1.04
C ALA A 510 -15.33 -38.54 0.23
N SER A 511 -16.16 -39.51 0.61
CA SER A 511 -17.44 -39.78 -0.07
C SER A 511 -18.45 -38.65 0.06
N TYR A 512 -18.53 -37.99 1.22
CA TYR A 512 -19.45 -36.87 1.47
C TYR A 512 -19.05 -35.59 0.76
N PHE A 513 -17.75 -35.43 0.49
CA PHE A 513 -17.20 -34.24 -0.17
C PHE A 513 -16.86 -34.48 -1.63
N THR A 514 -17.25 -35.62 -2.22
CA THR A 514 -16.98 -35.91 -3.63
C THR A 514 -17.46 -34.79 -4.56
N PRO A 515 -18.65 -34.18 -4.41
CA PRO A 515 -19.07 -33.06 -5.25
C PRO A 515 -18.16 -31.83 -5.13
N ALA A 516 -17.78 -31.46 -3.90
CA ALA A 516 -16.84 -30.36 -3.66
C ALA A 516 -15.44 -30.67 -4.22
N GLN A 517 -14.97 -31.90 -4.08
CA GLN A 517 -13.71 -32.38 -4.65
C GLN A 517 -13.76 -32.39 -6.19
N THR A 518 -14.88 -32.78 -6.80
CA THR A 518 -15.08 -32.71 -8.25
C THR A 518 -15.08 -31.26 -8.74
N ALA A 519 -15.71 -30.33 -8.00
CA ALA A 519 -15.62 -28.90 -8.29
C ALA A 519 -14.18 -28.38 -8.18
N THR A 520 -13.43 -28.84 -7.17
CA THR A 520 -12.00 -28.53 -6.99
C THR A 520 -11.16 -29.04 -8.17
N ARG A 521 -11.45 -30.24 -8.67
CA ARG A 521 -10.80 -30.82 -9.86
C ARG A 521 -11.19 -30.15 -11.17
N LYS A 522 -12.32 -29.43 -11.20
CA LYS A 522 -12.79 -28.64 -12.34
C LYS A 522 -12.36 -27.17 -12.27
N SER A 523 -11.94 -26.70 -11.09
CA SER A 523 -11.23 -25.44 -10.96
C SER A 523 -9.91 -25.57 -11.71
N PHE A 524 -9.65 -24.66 -12.66
CA PHE A 524 -8.50 -24.71 -13.55
C PHE A 524 -7.19 -24.62 -12.76
N VAL A 525 -6.64 -25.79 -12.42
CA VAL A 525 -5.38 -25.97 -11.69
C VAL A 525 -4.58 -27.04 -12.43
N PHE A 526 -4.03 -26.73 -13.61
CA PHE A 526 -3.12 -27.57 -14.41
C PHE A 526 -3.30 -29.10 -14.23
N SER A 527 -4.54 -29.57 -14.14
CA SER A 527 -4.83 -30.95 -13.82
C SER A 527 -4.97 -31.64 -15.15
N LYS A 528 -4.19 -32.70 -15.34
CA LYS A 528 -4.22 -33.57 -16.51
C LYS A 528 -5.67 -33.79 -16.97
N ILE A 529 -6.05 -33.18 -18.08
CA ILE A 529 -7.27 -33.49 -18.82
C ILE A 529 -7.03 -34.86 -19.43
N VAL A 530 -7.89 -35.83 -19.13
CA VAL A 530 -7.71 -37.25 -19.50
C VAL A 530 -8.36 -37.56 -20.86
N GLU A 531 -9.08 -36.63 -21.47
CA GLU A 531 -9.83 -36.88 -22.72
C GLU A 531 -9.56 -35.81 -23.79
N ASP A 532 -9.19 -36.26 -25.00
CA ASP A 532 -8.61 -35.49 -26.12
C ASP A 532 -9.57 -34.51 -26.85
N HIS A 533 -10.73 -34.18 -26.29
CA HIS A 533 -11.79 -33.45 -27.03
C HIS A 533 -12.35 -32.17 -26.40
N ASP A 534 -11.82 -31.71 -25.27
CA ASP A 534 -12.23 -30.44 -24.68
C ASP A 534 -11.22 -29.32 -25.00
N PHE A 535 -11.50 -28.55 -26.05
CA PHE A 535 -10.89 -27.22 -26.21
C PHE A 535 -11.52 -26.26 -25.21
N ILE A 536 -10.73 -25.70 -24.30
CA ILE A 536 -11.18 -24.66 -23.37
C ILE A 536 -10.39 -23.39 -23.64
N GLU A 537 -11.10 -22.32 -23.98
CA GLU A 537 -10.61 -20.97 -24.19
C GLU A 537 -10.26 -20.33 -22.82
N PHE A 538 -9.03 -19.83 -22.66
CA PHE A 538 -8.59 -19.19 -21.43
C PHE A 538 -9.15 -17.76 -21.35
N SER A 539 -10.13 -17.53 -20.48
CA SER A 539 -10.65 -16.19 -20.15
C SER A 539 -10.07 -15.73 -18.82
N PHE A 540 -9.31 -14.61 -18.82
CA PHE A 540 -8.91 -13.92 -17.60
C PHE A 540 -9.98 -12.89 -17.23
N ASP A 541 -10.65 -13.08 -16.09
CA ASP A 541 -11.85 -12.31 -15.76
C ASP A 541 -11.56 -10.89 -15.22
N ASN A 542 -10.30 -10.52 -14.93
CA ASN A 542 -9.96 -9.18 -14.43
C ASN A 542 -8.51 -8.74 -14.74
N ILE A 543 -8.36 -7.52 -15.28
CA ILE A 543 -7.09 -6.78 -15.49
C ILE A 543 -6.16 -6.77 -14.27
N SER A 544 -6.72 -6.91 -13.06
CA SER A 544 -5.98 -6.86 -11.78
C SER A 544 -5.10 -8.09 -11.55
N GLU A 545 -5.55 -9.28 -11.97
CA GLU A 545 -4.81 -10.54 -11.83
C GLU A 545 -3.68 -10.64 -12.85
N VAL A 546 -3.91 -10.16 -14.07
CA VAL A 546 -2.87 -10.00 -15.10
C VAL A 546 -1.85 -8.92 -14.67
N LYS A 547 -2.28 -7.83 -14.04
CA LYS A 547 -1.39 -6.80 -13.46
C LYS A 547 -0.53 -7.31 -12.30
N ALA A 548 -1.05 -8.24 -11.48
CA ALA A 548 -0.26 -8.86 -10.42
C ALA A 548 0.86 -9.73 -11.01
N TYR A 549 0.59 -10.49 -12.07
CA TYR A 549 1.59 -11.26 -12.81
C TYR A 549 2.60 -10.36 -13.57
N ALA A 550 2.13 -9.23 -14.12
CA ALA A 550 2.95 -8.28 -14.87
C ALA A 550 3.83 -7.35 -14.02
N ASN A 551 3.45 -7.07 -12.77
CA ASN A 551 4.23 -6.22 -11.85
C ASN A 551 5.24 -6.99 -10.99
N THR A 552 5.16 -8.32 -10.93
CA THR A 552 6.00 -9.17 -10.06
C THR A 552 7.36 -9.56 -10.64
N CYS A 553 7.54 -9.35 -11.93
CA CYS A 553 8.81 -9.41 -12.60
C CYS A 553 9.11 -7.97 -13.03
N ASP A 554 10.37 -7.52 -12.98
CA ASP A 554 10.74 -6.37 -13.82
C ASP A 554 10.31 -6.77 -15.24
N PRO A 555 9.27 -6.13 -15.83
CA PRO A 555 8.55 -6.69 -16.98
C PRO A 555 9.43 -6.78 -18.24
N PHE A 556 10.70 -6.35 -18.13
CA PHE A 556 11.68 -6.27 -19.19
C PHE A 556 12.81 -7.32 -19.10
N TYR A 557 12.80 -8.23 -18.10
CA TYR A 557 13.84 -9.26 -17.92
C TYR A 557 13.39 -10.71 -18.09
N VAL A 558 12.08 -11.00 -18.21
CA VAL A 558 11.58 -12.37 -18.40
C VAL A 558 11.38 -12.64 -19.89
N LYS A 559 12.36 -13.31 -20.51
CA LYS A 559 12.36 -13.64 -21.94
C LYS A 559 11.40 -14.78 -22.30
N GLU A 560 11.18 -15.69 -21.35
CA GLU A 560 10.40 -16.91 -21.53
C GLU A 560 9.65 -17.22 -20.24
N CYS A 561 8.39 -17.65 -20.36
CA CYS A 561 7.58 -18.27 -19.33
C CYS A 561 7.61 -19.77 -19.53
N ILE A 562 7.63 -20.53 -18.44
CA ILE A 562 7.57 -21.98 -18.53
C ILE A 562 6.09 -22.36 -18.47
N VAL A 563 5.58 -23.00 -19.53
CA VAL A 563 4.19 -23.46 -19.64
C VAL A 563 4.19 -24.98 -19.81
N TRP A 564 3.26 -25.65 -19.12
CA TRP A 564 3.12 -27.09 -19.23
C TRP A 564 2.22 -27.42 -20.44
N ASP A 565 2.77 -28.13 -21.43
CA ASP A 565 2.10 -28.42 -22.72
C ASP A 565 1.31 -29.74 -22.71
N GLY A 566 1.30 -30.46 -21.57
CA GLY A 566 0.70 -31.79 -21.44
C GLY A 566 1.72 -32.95 -21.49
N ASN A 567 2.94 -32.73 -21.99
CA ASN A 567 4.03 -33.70 -22.06
C ASN A 567 5.29 -33.27 -21.28
N GLY A 568 5.39 -32.01 -20.89
CA GLY A 568 6.48 -31.46 -20.10
C GLY A 568 6.32 -29.96 -19.86
N PHE A 569 7.29 -29.38 -19.15
CA PHE A 569 7.41 -27.93 -19.05
C PHE A 569 8.21 -27.42 -20.25
N GLU A 570 7.58 -26.62 -21.11
CA GLU A 570 8.21 -25.97 -22.26
C GLU A 570 8.37 -24.47 -22.02
N SER A 571 9.48 -23.91 -22.48
CA SER A 571 9.75 -22.48 -22.41
C SER A 571 9.03 -21.78 -23.56
N VAL A 572 8.00 -20.99 -23.26
CA VAL A 572 7.23 -20.20 -24.24
C VAL A 572 7.44 -18.70 -24.02
N PRO A 573 7.32 -17.85 -25.04
CA PRO A 573 7.42 -16.41 -24.87
C PRO A 573 6.32 -15.85 -23.94
N CYS A 574 6.65 -14.87 -23.10
CA CYS A 574 5.76 -14.28 -22.08
C CYS A 574 4.40 -13.78 -22.66
N PRO A 575 3.25 -13.94 -21.97
CA PRO A 575 1.89 -13.60 -22.45
C PRO A 575 1.65 -12.13 -22.86
N GLN A 576 2.64 -11.24 -22.73
CA GLN A 576 2.61 -9.94 -23.41
C GLN A 576 2.49 -10.04 -24.95
N TYR A 577 2.64 -11.22 -25.56
CA TYR A 577 2.30 -11.42 -26.98
C TYR A 577 0.78 -11.34 -27.27
N GLU A 578 -0.09 -11.69 -26.33
CA GLU A 578 -1.55 -11.46 -26.45
C GLU A 578 -1.90 -9.97 -26.30
N SER A 579 -1.03 -9.19 -25.65
CA SER A 579 -1.22 -7.73 -25.55
C SER A 579 -1.12 -7.02 -26.89
N LEU A 580 -0.47 -7.62 -27.90
CA LEU A 580 -0.40 -7.09 -29.26
C LEU A 580 -1.73 -7.28 -29.99
N GLU A 581 -2.34 -8.46 -29.92
CA GLU A 581 -3.67 -8.73 -30.48
C GLU A 581 -4.74 -7.91 -29.75
N TYR A 582 -4.68 -7.82 -28.42
CA TYR A 582 -5.55 -6.95 -27.62
C TYR A 582 -5.34 -5.45 -27.91
N LEU A 583 -4.11 -5.01 -28.18
CA LEU A 583 -3.85 -3.62 -28.63
C LEU A 583 -4.49 -3.39 -30.00
N ILE A 584 -4.38 -4.36 -30.91
CA ILE A 584 -4.95 -4.30 -32.25
C ILE A 584 -6.49 -4.26 -32.17
N GLU A 585 -7.10 -5.07 -31.32
CA GLU A 585 -8.55 -5.05 -31.06
C GLU A 585 -9.00 -3.72 -30.47
N ASN A 586 -8.26 -3.15 -29.52
CA ASN A 586 -8.58 -1.82 -28.97
C ASN A 586 -8.41 -0.72 -30.01
N ILE A 587 -7.40 -0.80 -30.88
CA ILE A 587 -7.22 0.12 -32.01
C ILE A 587 -8.38 -0.01 -33.01
N GLN A 588 -8.91 -1.22 -33.22
CA GLN A 588 -10.09 -1.46 -34.07
C GLN A 588 -11.37 -0.90 -33.42
N LEU A 589 -11.61 -1.18 -32.14
CA LEU A 589 -12.73 -0.66 -31.33
C LEU A 589 -12.75 0.87 -31.24
N ILE A 590 -11.58 1.50 -31.09
CA ILE A 590 -11.44 2.96 -31.09
C ILE A 590 -11.82 3.50 -32.47
N ASN A 591 -11.39 2.87 -33.56
CA ASN A 591 -11.74 3.29 -34.92
C ASN A 591 -13.23 3.15 -35.26
N GLU A 592 -13.89 2.09 -34.78
CA GLU A 592 -15.34 1.94 -34.92
C GLU A 592 -16.10 3.06 -34.20
N LYS A 593 -15.54 3.55 -33.09
CA LYS A 593 -16.02 4.77 -32.41
C LYS A 593 -15.62 6.04 -33.16
N SER A 594 -14.43 6.13 -33.74
CA SER A 594 -13.92 7.28 -34.50
C SER A 594 -14.68 7.55 -35.79
N GLN A 595 -15.30 6.54 -36.41
CA GLN A 595 -16.19 6.74 -37.57
C GLN A 595 -17.43 7.59 -37.24
N ARG A 596 -17.71 7.84 -35.95
CA ARG A 596 -18.80 8.71 -35.48
C ARG A 596 -18.31 10.09 -35.02
N ILE A 597 -17.02 10.39 -35.14
CA ILE A 597 -16.40 11.54 -34.50
C ILE A 597 -15.87 12.52 -35.56
N ASP A 598 -16.14 13.79 -35.33
CA ASP A 598 -15.82 14.90 -36.23
C ASP A 598 -14.30 15.14 -36.34
N SER A 599 -13.84 15.65 -37.49
CA SER A 599 -12.43 15.71 -37.92
C SER A 599 -11.43 16.40 -36.98
N ASN A 600 -11.88 17.11 -35.94
CA ASN A 600 -11.04 17.79 -34.95
C ASN A 600 -10.56 16.91 -33.78
N GLU A 601 -11.12 15.72 -33.55
CA GLU A 601 -10.65 14.77 -32.50
C GLU A 601 -9.58 13.78 -32.99
N ILE A 602 -9.18 13.88 -34.27
CA ILE A 602 -8.11 13.07 -34.88
C ILE A 602 -6.75 13.34 -34.21
N SER A 603 -6.52 14.52 -33.62
CA SER A 603 -5.24 14.88 -32.98
C SER A 603 -4.99 14.12 -31.67
N GLN A 604 -6.01 13.91 -30.83
CA GLN A 604 -5.89 13.15 -29.59
C GLN A 604 -5.81 11.64 -29.86
N THR A 605 -6.56 11.16 -30.84
CA THR A 605 -6.54 9.76 -31.26
C THR A 605 -5.18 9.37 -31.84
N SER A 606 -4.56 10.27 -32.61
CA SER A 606 -3.21 10.05 -33.16
C SER A 606 -2.10 10.11 -32.11
N GLU A 607 -2.25 10.88 -31.02
CA GLU A 607 -1.31 10.90 -29.89
C GLU A 607 -1.41 9.63 -29.04
N LEU A 608 -2.63 9.12 -28.79
CA LEU A 608 -2.81 7.83 -28.11
C LEU A 608 -2.27 6.67 -28.96
N LEU A 609 -2.54 6.68 -30.27
CA LEU A 609 -1.99 5.68 -31.20
C LEU A 609 -0.45 5.74 -31.23
N LEU A 610 0.12 6.95 -31.16
CA LEU A 610 1.57 7.17 -31.07
C LEU A 610 2.16 6.56 -29.79
N ILE A 611 1.50 6.71 -28.64
CA ILE A 611 1.91 6.09 -27.37
C ILE A 611 1.91 4.56 -27.50
N HIS A 612 0.84 3.99 -28.03
CA HIS A 612 0.72 2.55 -28.24
C HIS A 612 1.78 2.03 -29.23
N MET A 613 2.04 2.75 -30.33
CA MET A 613 3.07 2.39 -31.29
C MET A 613 4.49 2.45 -30.70
N ILE A 614 4.79 3.43 -29.85
CA ILE A 614 6.08 3.51 -29.14
C ILE A 614 6.24 2.33 -28.17
N GLU A 615 5.19 1.91 -27.48
CA GLU A 615 5.27 0.74 -26.59
C GLU A 615 5.36 -0.59 -27.35
N ILE A 616 4.66 -0.74 -28.48
CA ILE A 616 4.87 -1.86 -29.42
C ILE A 616 6.32 -1.89 -29.91
N SER A 617 6.83 -0.73 -30.32
CA SER A 617 8.22 -0.55 -30.74
C SER A 617 9.21 -0.95 -29.65
N ARG A 618 8.95 -0.62 -28.38
CA ARG A 618 9.83 -1.03 -27.26
C ARG A 618 9.87 -2.53 -27.03
N VAL A 619 8.75 -3.22 -27.23
CA VAL A 619 8.67 -4.70 -27.14
C VAL A 619 9.45 -5.35 -28.28
N CYS A 620 9.43 -4.77 -29.48
CA CYS A 620 10.11 -5.28 -30.67
C CYS A 620 11.66 -5.27 -30.55
N ILE A 621 12.25 -4.34 -29.81
CA ILE A 621 13.73 -4.19 -29.65
C ILE A 621 14.40 -5.45 -29.11
N LEU A 622 13.68 -6.29 -28.38
CA LEU A 622 14.23 -7.43 -27.66
C LEU A 622 14.29 -8.71 -28.52
N SER A 623 13.64 -8.73 -29.68
CA SER A 623 13.56 -9.91 -30.56
C SER A 623 13.39 -9.53 -32.03
N GLU A 624 14.33 -9.99 -32.86
CA GLU A 624 14.30 -9.81 -34.31
C GLU A 624 13.08 -10.49 -34.95
N SER A 625 12.67 -11.65 -34.43
CA SER A 625 11.47 -12.35 -34.90
C SER A 625 10.17 -11.58 -34.59
N THR A 626 10.15 -10.87 -33.47
CA THR A 626 9.00 -10.04 -33.05
C THR A 626 8.91 -8.77 -33.86
N THR A 627 10.07 -8.15 -34.14
CA THR A 627 10.16 -7.01 -35.07
C THR A 627 9.63 -7.37 -36.44
N GLU A 628 10.00 -8.54 -36.98
CA GLU A 628 9.54 -9.00 -38.30
C GLU A 628 8.02 -9.30 -38.32
N LYS A 629 7.47 -9.88 -37.25
CA LYS A 629 6.01 -10.11 -37.12
C LYS A 629 5.24 -8.79 -37.11
N VAL A 630 5.67 -7.81 -36.32
CA VAL A 630 5.02 -6.49 -36.26
C VAL A 630 5.17 -5.74 -37.58
N ARG A 631 6.34 -5.81 -38.22
CA ARG A 631 6.55 -5.25 -39.56
C ARG A 631 5.56 -5.82 -40.57
N LYS A 632 5.41 -7.14 -40.64
CA LYS A 632 4.45 -7.80 -41.55
C LYS A 632 2.99 -7.43 -41.26
N LEU A 633 2.65 -7.23 -39.98
CA LEU A 633 1.30 -6.80 -39.58
C LEU A 633 1.00 -5.35 -39.99
N ILE A 634 2.00 -4.48 -39.94
CA ILE A 634 1.85 -3.06 -40.30
C ILE A 634 1.91 -2.87 -41.81
N GLN A 635 2.73 -3.65 -42.52
CA GLN A 635 2.91 -3.58 -43.96
C GLN A 635 1.60 -3.94 -44.69
N GLY A 636 1.10 -3.02 -45.53
CA GLY A 636 -0.20 -3.14 -46.20
C GLY A 636 -1.41 -2.77 -45.34
N SER A 637 -1.21 -2.43 -44.06
CA SER A 637 -2.29 -1.93 -43.20
C SER A 637 -2.56 -0.44 -43.45
N LYS A 638 -3.75 0.04 -43.07
CA LYS A 638 -4.06 1.49 -43.09
C LYS A 638 -3.17 2.35 -42.18
N PHE A 639 -2.35 1.72 -41.33
CA PHE A 639 -1.44 2.40 -40.40
C PHE A 639 0.00 2.49 -40.91
N GLU A 640 0.33 1.87 -42.05
CA GLU A 640 1.69 1.85 -42.59
C GLU A 640 2.27 3.27 -42.74
N THR A 641 1.53 4.17 -43.37
CA THR A 641 1.94 5.57 -43.57
C THR A 641 2.12 6.32 -42.24
N LEU A 642 1.24 6.07 -41.26
CA LEU A 642 1.34 6.72 -39.95
C LEU A 642 2.56 6.20 -39.18
N PHE A 643 2.79 4.88 -39.20
CA PHE A 643 3.93 4.25 -38.57
C PHE A 643 5.26 4.72 -39.19
N GLU A 644 5.35 4.80 -40.51
CA GLU A 644 6.52 5.34 -41.21
C GLU A 644 6.78 6.81 -40.86
N ASN A 645 5.72 7.62 -40.72
CA ASN A 645 5.85 9.00 -40.25
C ASN A 645 6.38 9.09 -38.82
N VAL A 646 5.95 8.17 -37.94
CA VAL A 646 6.46 8.07 -36.56
C VAL A 646 7.92 7.63 -36.54
N LEU A 647 8.28 6.58 -37.29
CA LEU A 647 9.66 6.12 -37.43
C LEU A 647 10.56 7.21 -38.03
N HIS A 648 10.06 7.99 -39.00
CA HIS A 648 10.78 9.11 -39.57
C HIS A 648 11.04 10.21 -38.53
N LYS A 649 10.02 10.62 -37.77
CA LYS A 649 10.16 11.60 -36.68
C LYS A 649 11.10 11.12 -35.58
N LEU A 650 11.02 9.84 -35.20
CA LEU A 650 11.93 9.22 -34.23
C LEU A 650 13.38 9.12 -34.74
N SER A 651 13.57 8.79 -36.02
CA SER A 651 14.88 8.79 -36.67
C SER A 651 15.52 10.18 -36.61
N ARG A 652 14.76 11.21 -37.03
CA ARG A 652 15.22 12.60 -37.02
C ARG A 652 15.54 13.06 -35.60
N PHE A 653 14.71 12.68 -34.65
CA PHE A 653 14.93 12.95 -33.24
C PHE A 653 16.23 12.33 -32.72
N CYS A 654 16.53 11.08 -33.07
CA CYS A 654 17.77 10.42 -32.67
C CYS A 654 19.01 11.05 -33.32
N GLU A 655 18.91 11.50 -34.57
CA GLU A 655 19.97 12.26 -35.26
C GLU A 655 20.28 13.56 -34.50
N CYS A 656 19.25 14.34 -34.17
CA CYS A 656 19.40 15.57 -33.39
C CYS A 656 19.99 15.32 -32.00
N LEU A 657 19.55 14.27 -31.29
CA LEU A 657 20.17 13.90 -30.02
C LEU A 657 21.64 13.57 -30.22
N THR A 658 21.98 12.74 -31.21
CA THR A 658 23.38 12.36 -31.46
C THR A 658 24.26 13.60 -31.69
N GLU A 659 23.76 14.58 -32.45
CA GLU A 659 24.43 15.86 -32.67
C GLU A 659 24.59 16.69 -31.39
N ILE A 660 23.54 16.80 -30.56
CA ILE A 660 23.59 17.47 -29.25
C ILE A 660 24.65 16.80 -28.37
N TYR A 661 24.61 15.48 -28.24
CA TYR A 661 25.55 14.70 -27.44
C TYR A 661 26.99 14.91 -27.91
N TRP A 662 27.23 14.85 -29.23
CA TRP A 662 28.54 15.10 -29.82
C TRP A 662 29.07 16.49 -29.51
N ASN A 663 28.23 17.52 -29.64
CA ASN A 663 28.61 18.90 -29.35
C ASN A 663 28.91 19.13 -27.86
N VAL A 664 28.09 18.57 -26.97
CA VAL A 664 28.27 18.64 -25.51
C VAL A 664 29.53 17.86 -25.07
N GLU A 665 29.78 16.68 -25.64
CA GLU A 665 30.98 15.89 -25.38
C GLU A 665 32.25 16.63 -25.80
N LYS A 666 32.25 17.20 -27.01
CA LYS A 666 33.35 18.02 -27.52
C LYS A 666 33.58 19.26 -26.65
N ALA A 667 32.52 19.91 -26.18
CA ALA A 667 32.63 21.10 -25.32
C ALA A 667 33.08 20.77 -23.89
N SER A 668 32.84 19.54 -23.42
CA SER A 668 33.20 19.09 -22.07
C SER A 668 34.59 18.46 -22.00
N ASN A 669 35.26 18.20 -23.12
CA ASN A 669 36.55 17.50 -23.19
C ASN A 669 36.53 16.16 -22.41
N GLY A 670 35.40 15.46 -22.40
CA GLY A 670 35.23 14.20 -21.67
C GLY A 670 35.07 14.34 -20.14
N ASP A 671 35.03 15.56 -19.59
CA ASP A 671 34.73 15.77 -18.16
C ASP A 671 33.23 15.61 -17.90
N LEU A 672 32.88 14.62 -17.08
CA LEU A 672 31.49 14.25 -16.82
C LEU A 672 30.68 15.35 -16.09
N LYS A 673 31.33 16.14 -15.22
CA LYS A 673 30.64 17.22 -14.50
C LYS A 673 30.27 18.34 -15.48
N LYS A 674 31.24 18.76 -16.30
CA LYS A 674 31.04 19.76 -17.37
C LYS A 674 30.06 19.26 -18.43
N PHE A 675 30.08 17.98 -18.75
CA PHE A 675 29.12 17.36 -19.68
C PHE A 675 27.68 17.55 -19.18
N ASN A 676 27.42 17.28 -17.90
CA ASN A 676 26.08 17.44 -17.31
C ASN A 676 25.66 18.91 -17.21
N GLU A 677 26.59 19.81 -16.87
CA GLU A 677 26.36 21.25 -16.83
C GLU A 677 26.01 21.77 -18.23
N LYS A 678 26.80 21.41 -19.26
CA LYS A 678 26.58 21.81 -20.65
C LYS A 678 25.31 21.21 -21.26
N LEU A 679 24.97 19.96 -20.92
CA LEU A 679 23.72 19.35 -21.36
C LEU A 679 22.50 20.08 -20.80
N ALA A 680 22.58 20.61 -19.58
CA ALA A 680 21.51 21.41 -18.98
C ALA A 680 21.36 22.81 -19.65
N GLU A 681 22.41 23.30 -20.30
CA GLU A 681 22.40 24.56 -21.05
C GLU A 681 21.85 24.41 -22.49
N VAL A 682 21.66 23.18 -23.00
CA VAL A 682 21.18 22.96 -24.37
C VAL A 682 19.74 23.46 -24.52
N ASN A 683 19.55 24.46 -25.38
CA ASN A 683 18.22 24.84 -25.83
C ASN A 683 17.76 23.90 -26.95
N PHE A 684 16.92 22.93 -26.60
CA PHE A 684 16.41 21.95 -27.56
C PHE A 684 15.65 22.57 -28.75
N GLN A 685 15.11 23.79 -28.64
CA GLN A 685 14.45 24.45 -29.77
C GLN A 685 15.38 24.75 -30.95
N ASP A 686 16.69 24.90 -30.70
CA ASP A 686 17.67 25.20 -31.76
C ASP A 686 17.89 24.00 -32.69
N TYR A 687 17.59 22.78 -32.22
CA TYR A 687 17.77 21.53 -32.96
C TYR A 687 16.45 21.00 -33.57
N PHE A 688 15.32 21.64 -33.26
CA PHE A 688 13.99 21.12 -33.52
C PHE A 688 13.08 22.19 -34.14
N THR A 689 12.99 22.22 -35.47
CA THR A 689 12.24 23.23 -36.24
C THR A 689 10.74 22.97 -36.38
N ASP A 690 10.24 21.74 -36.15
CA ASP A 690 8.81 21.39 -36.21
C ASP A 690 8.30 20.94 -34.82
N ILE A 691 7.64 21.86 -34.12
CA ILE A 691 7.36 21.77 -32.67
C ILE A 691 6.17 20.85 -32.35
N SER A 692 5.33 20.52 -33.35
CA SER A 692 4.01 19.90 -33.17
C SER A 692 4.04 18.48 -32.60
N GLY A 693 5.11 17.70 -32.86
CA GLY A 693 5.30 16.36 -32.28
C GLY A 693 6.33 16.29 -31.14
N ILE A 694 6.96 17.42 -30.81
CA ILE A 694 8.19 17.46 -30.00
C ILE A 694 7.91 17.69 -28.53
N ASN A 695 6.81 18.34 -28.17
CA ASN A 695 6.44 18.54 -26.76
C ASN A 695 6.26 17.22 -26.01
N PHE A 696 5.70 16.19 -26.65
CA PHE A 696 5.58 14.85 -26.06
C PHE A 696 6.95 14.20 -25.82
N VAL A 697 7.82 14.16 -26.84
CA VAL A 697 9.16 13.55 -26.74
C VAL A 697 10.05 14.33 -25.77
N LYS A 698 9.92 15.66 -25.75
CA LYS A 698 10.55 16.56 -24.77
C LYS A 698 10.06 16.26 -23.35
N ASN A 699 8.76 16.11 -23.13
CA ASN A 699 8.20 15.79 -21.82
C ASN A 699 8.59 14.38 -21.35
N LEU A 700 8.61 13.41 -22.26
CA LEU A 700 9.08 12.06 -22.00
C LEU A 700 10.54 12.09 -21.53
N LEU A 701 11.43 12.77 -22.25
CA LEU A 701 12.84 12.88 -21.89
C LEU A 701 13.10 13.72 -20.66
N LEU A 702 12.39 14.83 -20.46
CA LEU A 702 12.49 15.61 -19.23
C LEU A 702 12.06 14.78 -18.01
N SER A 703 11.01 13.97 -18.14
CA SER A 703 10.60 13.05 -17.07
C SER A 703 11.64 11.96 -16.82
N GLN A 704 12.28 11.44 -17.87
CA GLN A 704 13.23 10.33 -17.77
C GLN A 704 14.62 10.81 -17.31
N ILE A 705 15.12 11.96 -17.78
CA ILE A 705 16.35 12.59 -17.31
C ILE A 705 16.20 13.00 -15.83
N LYS A 706 15.03 13.50 -15.42
CA LYS A 706 14.70 13.73 -14.00
C LYS A 706 14.71 12.41 -13.20
N LYS A 707 14.17 11.30 -13.74
CA LYS A 707 14.17 9.97 -13.11
C LYS A 707 15.55 9.28 -13.10
N VAL A 708 16.45 9.59 -14.02
CA VAL A 708 17.84 9.09 -13.99
C VAL A 708 18.58 9.62 -12.74
N LYS A 709 18.22 10.79 -12.21
CA LYS A 709 18.73 11.24 -10.89
C LYS A 709 18.24 10.39 -9.72
N THR A 710 17.11 9.68 -9.85
CA THR A 710 16.48 8.93 -8.75
C THR A 710 16.68 7.42 -8.83
N ASN A 711 16.91 6.86 -10.03
CA ASN A 711 16.97 5.40 -10.27
C ASN A 711 18.38 4.84 -10.55
N MET A 712 19.44 5.65 -10.53
CA MET A 712 20.79 5.07 -10.57
C MET A 712 21.08 4.30 -9.27
N PRO A 713 21.71 3.12 -9.33
CA PRO A 713 22.13 2.41 -8.13
C PRO A 713 23.02 3.33 -7.30
N LYS A 714 22.72 3.46 -6.01
CA LYS A 714 23.51 4.24 -5.02
C LYS A 714 24.92 3.66 -4.77
N SER A 715 25.43 2.82 -5.66
CA SER A 715 26.76 2.23 -5.55
C SER A 715 27.80 3.19 -6.12
N SER A 716 29.00 3.16 -5.54
CA SER A 716 30.19 3.90 -5.99
C SER A 716 30.58 3.66 -7.45
N GLN A 717 30.00 2.67 -8.12
CA GLN A 717 30.28 2.33 -9.52
C GLN A 717 29.59 3.25 -10.53
N ALA A 718 28.48 3.94 -10.17
CA ALA A 718 27.82 4.87 -11.09
C ALA A 718 28.71 6.05 -11.51
N ILE A 719 29.69 6.41 -10.68
CA ILE A 719 30.68 7.47 -10.94
C ILE A 719 31.69 7.06 -12.03
N HIS A 720 31.85 5.76 -12.29
CA HIS A 720 32.86 5.23 -13.21
C HIS A 720 32.33 4.78 -14.58
N LEU A 721 31.01 4.85 -14.82
CA LEU A 721 30.45 4.55 -16.13
C LEU A 721 30.86 5.62 -17.15
N SER A 722 31.55 5.20 -18.21
CA SER A 722 31.83 6.00 -19.38
C SER A 722 30.53 6.50 -20.04
N LEU A 723 30.62 7.57 -20.83
CA LEU A 723 29.47 8.14 -21.54
C LEU A 723 28.79 7.10 -22.45
N ALA A 724 29.58 6.26 -23.11
CA ALA A 724 29.10 5.14 -23.93
C ALA A 724 28.31 4.09 -23.10
N GLU A 725 28.72 3.82 -21.87
CA GLU A 725 28.02 2.89 -20.96
C GLU A 725 26.70 3.48 -20.42
N ARG A 726 26.66 4.80 -20.21
CA ARG A 726 25.42 5.49 -19.82
C ARG A 726 24.42 5.55 -20.98
N LEU A 727 24.90 5.81 -22.19
CA LEU A 727 24.09 5.75 -23.41
C LEU A 727 23.63 4.31 -23.71
N ASN A 728 24.46 3.31 -23.39
CA ASN A 728 24.11 1.88 -23.50
C ASN A 728 22.88 1.48 -22.69
N LEU A 729 22.61 2.18 -21.59
CA LEU A 729 21.48 1.97 -20.69
C LEU A 729 20.34 2.97 -20.90
N SER A 730 20.50 3.94 -21.81
CA SER A 730 19.52 5.01 -22.02
C SER A 730 18.34 4.55 -22.88
N PRO A 731 17.09 4.97 -22.56
CA PRO A 731 15.93 4.76 -23.42
C PRO A 731 16.10 5.31 -24.85
N ALA A 732 16.92 6.35 -25.04
CA ALA A 732 17.22 6.89 -26.36
C ALA A 732 17.93 5.88 -27.27
N LYS A 733 18.83 5.06 -26.73
CA LYS A 733 19.45 3.94 -27.48
C LYS A 733 18.43 2.84 -27.79
N GLN A 734 17.51 2.56 -26.88
CA GLN A 734 16.42 1.61 -27.14
C GLN A 734 15.56 2.10 -28.32
N MET A 735 15.14 3.37 -28.30
CA MET A 735 14.41 3.98 -29.41
C MET A 735 15.21 3.94 -30.72
N PHE A 736 16.52 4.24 -30.69
CA PHE A 736 17.38 4.16 -31.86
C PHE A 736 17.51 2.74 -32.41
N LYS A 737 17.74 1.74 -31.54
CA LYS A 737 17.75 0.32 -31.90
C LYS A 737 16.42 -0.09 -32.54
N CYS A 738 15.29 0.39 -32.03
CA CYS A 738 14.00 0.11 -32.64
C CYS A 738 13.92 0.65 -34.07
N VAL A 739 14.29 1.92 -34.28
CA VAL A 739 14.27 2.54 -35.61
C VAL A 739 15.19 1.80 -36.58
N CYS A 740 16.40 1.43 -36.14
CA CYS A 740 17.35 0.65 -36.91
C CYS A 740 16.82 -0.74 -37.25
N SER A 741 16.33 -1.48 -36.25
CA SER A 741 15.73 -2.81 -36.41
C SER A 741 14.55 -2.78 -37.38
N PHE A 742 13.68 -1.78 -37.32
CA PHE A 742 12.55 -1.63 -38.25
C PHE A 742 12.96 -1.27 -39.68
N ARG A 743 14.04 -0.51 -39.86
CA ARG A 743 14.57 -0.13 -41.19
C ARG A 743 15.56 -1.11 -41.79
N ASN A 744 15.85 -2.22 -41.11
CA ASN A 744 16.94 -3.16 -41.45
C ASN A 744 18.28 -2.43 -41.64
N ARG A 745 18.61 -1.49 -40.74
CA ARG A 745 19.82 -0.67 -40.78
C ARG A 745 20.74 -0.92 -39.60
#